data_AF-A0A3L6PFF4-F1
#
_entry.id   AF-A0A3L6PFF4-F1
#
_cell.length_a   1.000
_cell.length_b   1.000
_cell.length_c   1.000
_cell.angle_alpha   90.00
_cell.angle_beta   90.00
_cell.angle_gamma   90.00
#
_symmetry.space_group_name_H-M   'P 1'
#
loop_
_entity.id
_entity.type
_entity.pdbx_description
1 polymer ?
#
loop_
_entity_poly.entity_id
_entity_poly.type
_entity_poly.pdbx_seq_one_letter_code
_entity_poly.pdbx_strand_id
1 'polypeptide(L)'
;MHPAALAPAPAVFSSASVRPRRGAAPAIISSASGRSRRGARGAVRCEVASSSAPSAAGPQAAKWAQRTVVLPPQCRGCHLITPKIVNEIRDDLADFKCGMAHLFLQHTSASLTINENYDSDVQADTETFLSRIVPEGPSAPWRHTMEGPDDMPAHIKSSMFGCSLTIPITNGRLNMGTWQGALPTQMGVRYSHMFLILPLLHGANAALKDPVQKWRTLSGPPLVIARGGYSGLFPDSSQSAYQIALVNSLPEAVLFCDLQLSSDNVGFCKTGLALDNSTLIAEVFPKNAKTYKVNGDDLHGWFSVDFTSNQLMDNVTLCLGGKLRKSNVKFVLRFLDEKLIEPSTKQTYGAILKDLKSVKTFASGILVPKNYIWPVNKDQYLQPATTLVKDAHALGLEVYAFKFANDFISSYNYSYDPSAEYLQFIDNSDFSVDGVLKDFPSTASAAIACLAHTKDNPLPPPRNDTRPPIITHNGASGIFPGASDLAYRQAVEDGTDIIDCSVQMSKDAVPFCMDSPDLTKGTTAATMFTTKVANVNEIQNGSGIFSFDLSWSEIQTLKPDLVGPFNQEGLKRNPAAKNSGKLMALADFLAFSKRSNVSGILVDIRNAPYLATRGISIVDAVSSALVNASYDKDTRQQVLIASDDSAVLVAFSKFPGFKRVLQIGHMISDASKQSVEEVAKFADAVSISRGSVVEVQGSFLVRFTDVIDKMHSANLSLYVGVLRDEFMNLAFDFCANPMAEIVLYSSLMAEGIATEFPATAAEYFRSPCSDFSKNLTYTAMPPRPGSLLNVTDPHALPPAQGPAPVLEPADVVDPPLPPVTVGGHGAALSSNDSSTKSGATTAGASSGLCLLVAGLAALLAVSSR
;
A
#
# COMPACT_ATOMS: atom_id res chain seq x y z
N MET A 1 32.15 -11.30 53.60
CA MET A 1 33.62 -11.53 53.65
C MET A 1 34.29 -10.54 52.69
N HIS A 2 35.57 -10.22 52.88
CA HIS A 2 36.28 -9.14 52.18
C HIS A 2 37.18 -9.65 51.02
N PRO A 3 37.76 -8.77 50.16
CA PRO A 3 38.02 -9.08 48.75
C PRO A 3 39.49 -8.88 48.31
N ALA A 4 39.73 -8.84 47.00
CA ALA A 4 40.82 -8.09 46.35
C ALA A 4 40.22 -7.24 45.22
N ALA A 5 40.54 -5.96 44.93
CA ALA A 5 41.73 -5.11 45.16
C ALA A 5 42.86 -5.30 44.11
N LEU A 6 43.50 -4.27 43.52
CA LEU A 6 43.18 -2.82 43.45
C LEU A 6 44.03 -2.09 42.37
N ALA A 7 43.39 -1.39 41.41
CA ALA A 7 43.93 -0.23 40.65
C ALA A 7 45.32 -0.39 39.92
N PRO A 8 46.08 0.68 39.59
CA PRO A 8 45.88 1.45 38.35
C PRO A 8 47.13 1.64 37.43
N ALA A 9 46.91 2.45 36.38
CA ALA A 9 47.83 2.93 35.34
C ALA A 9 49.23 3.44 35.77
N PRO A 10 50.10 3.68 34.77
CA PRO A 10 50.74 5.00 34.70
C PRO A 10 50.55 5.71 33.34
N ALA A 11 50.52 7.03 33.38
CA ALA A 11 50.73 7.89 32.21
C ALA A 11 52.17 8.43 32.21
N VAL A 12 52.74 8.71 31.03
CA VAL A 12 54.03 9.40 30.91
C VAL A 12 53.88 10.60 29.96
N PHE A 13 54.05 11.79 30.50
CA PHE A 13 54.27 13.01 29.72
C PHE A 13 55.71 13.04 29.20
N SER A 14 55.91 13.53 27.97
CA SER A 14 56.78 14.70 27.76
C SER A 14 56.54 15.33 26.38
N SER A 15 56.96 16.58 26.21
CA SER A 15 56.79 17.38 25.00
C SER A 15 58.14 17.67 24.33
N ALA A 16 58.11 17.94 23.02
CA ALA A 16 59.20 18.58 22.31
C ALA A 16 58.63 19.59 21.30
N SER A 17 59.08 20.85 21.42
CA SER A 17 58.77 21.93 20.47
C SER A 17 59.95 22.12 19.52
N VAL A 18 59.69 22.59 18.29
CA VAL A 18 60.53 23.59 17.58
C VAL A 18 59.85 24.05 16.28
N ARG A 19 59.94 25.36 15.96
CA ARG A 19 59.51 25.95 14.68
C ARG A 19 60.73 26.13 13.72
N PRO A 20 60.74 27.06 12.74
CA PRO A 20 60.71 26.72 11.32
C PRO A 20 62.05 26.98 10.60
N ARG A 21 62.16 26.59 9.33
CA ARG A 21 63.20 27.13 8.42
C ARG A 21 62.64 27.61 7.08
N ARG A 22 63.38 28.54 6.48
CA ARG A 22 63.04 29.31 5.26
C ARG A 22 63.97 28.91 4.11
N GLY A 23 63.49 29.14 2.88
CA GLY A 23 64.33 29.35 1.70
C GLY A 23 64.77 28.08 0.96
N ALA A 24 65.17 28.15 -0.31
CA ALA A 24 65.17 29.30 -1.22
C ALA A 24 65.08 28.84 -2.69
N ALA A 25 64.74 29.76 -3.61
CA ALA A 25 64.74 29.50 -5.04
C ALA A 25 66.13 29.67 -5.66
N PRO A 26 66.37 29.05 -6.83
CA PRO A 26 66.77 29.82 -8.01
C PRO A 26 66.05 29.35 -9.31
N ALA A 27 66.22 29.96 -10.50
CA ALA A 27 66.30 31.38 -10.89
C ALA A 27 66.41 31.51 -12.43
N ILE A 28 65.58 32.37 -13.06
CA ILE A 28 65.82 33.18 -14.30
C ILE A 28 66.15 32.41 -15.62
N ILE A 29 65.42 32.63 -16.73
CA ILE A 29 65.73 33.53 -17.91
C ILE A 29 64.45 33.66 -18.81
N SER A 30 64.29 34.63 -19.73
CA SER A 30 63.95 36.06 -19.51
C SER A 30 63.74 36.89 -20.82
N SER A 31 62.94 36.46 -21.80
CA SER A 31 62.58 37.26 -23.01
C SER A 31 61.06 37.24 -23.28
N ALA A 32 60.27 38.30 -23.08
CA ALA A 32 60.14 39.55 -23.88
C ALA A 32 59.60 39.30 -25.31
N SER A 33 58.51 39.93 -25.81
CA SER A 33 57.43 40.79 -25.23
C SER A 33 56.22 40.83 -26.22
N GLY A 34 55.05 41.48 -26.02
CA GLY A 34 54.53 42.39 -24.99
C GLY A 34 53.18 43.06 -25.37
N ARG A 35 52.74 44.06 -24.58
CA ARG A 35 51.62 45.03 -24.80
C ARG A 35 50.18 44.53 -25.18
N SER A 36 49.45 44.09 -24.15
CA SER A 36 48.20 44.72 -23.63
C SER A 36 47.05 45.17 -24.56
N ARG A 37 45.83 44.63 -24.31
CA ARG A 37 44.69 45.42 -23.77
C ARG A 37 43.59 44.56 -23.12
N ARG A 38 42.69 45.24 -22.37
CA ARG A 38 41.64 44.72 -21.47
C ARG A 38 40.50 43.96 -22.19
N GLY A 39 39.83 43.01 -21.52
CA GLY A 39 38.50 42.52 -21.92
C GLY A 39 37.90 41.42 -21.04
N ALA A 40 36.58 41.50 -20.79
CA ALA A 40 35.72 40.67 -19.94
C ALA A 40 35.95 39.13 -19.85
N ARG A 41 35.55 38.54 -18.70
CA ARG A 41 35.22 37.11 -18.59
C ARG A 41 33.89 36.86 -19.30
N GLY A 42 33.88 36.10 -20.39
CA GLY A 42 32.67 35.53 -20.99
C GLY A 42 32.38 34.15 -20.41
N ALA A 43 31.14 33.88 -20.00
CA ALA A 43 30.69 32.51 -19.70
C ALA A 43 30.43 31.76 -21.01
N VAL A 44 30.83 30.48 -21.08
CA VAL A 44 30.52 29.64 -22.24
C VAL A 44 29.02 29.33 -22.23
N ARG A 45 28.31 29.95 -23.16
CA ARG A 45 26.88 29.77 -23.40
C ARG A 45 26.70 28.50 -24.25
N CYS A 46 25.86 27.56 -23.81
CA CYS A 46 25.47 26.44 -24.66
C CYS A 46 24.51 26.95 -25.74
N GLU A 47 25.03 27.17 -26.95
CA GLU A 47 24.20 27.48 -28.12
C GLU A 47 23.62 26.18 -28.69
N VAL A 48 22.32 26.19 -28.98
CA VAL A 48 21.61 25.02 -29.52
C VAL A 48 21.86 24.95 -31.02
N ALA A 49 22.75 24.06 -31.44
CA ALA A 49 23.00 23.80 -32.85
C ALA A 49 21.78 23.14 -33.49
N SER A 50 21.12 23.85 -34.41
CA SER A 50 20.00 23.33 -35.20
C SER A 50 20.50 22.36 -36.26
N SER A 51 20.34 21.05 -36.02
CA SER A 51 20.57 19.99 -36.99
C SER A 51 19.23 19.38 -37.45
N SER A 52 19.09 19.18 -38.76
CA SER A 52 17.90 18.62 -39.38
C SER A 52 17.62 17.19 -38.91
N ALA A 53 16.36 16.89 -38.59
CA ALA A 53 15.95 15.58 -38.08
C ALA A 53 16.12 14.46 -39.12
N PRO A 54 16.71 13.30 -38.75
CA PRO A 54 16.50 12.04 -39.45
C PRO A 54 15.03 11.57 -39.32
N SER A 55 14.61 10.67 -40.20
CA SER A 55 13.24 10.14 -40.20
C SER A 55 12.89 9.37 -38.92
N ALA A 56 11.60 9.34 -38.59
CA ALA A 56 11.10 8.67 -37.39
C ALA A 56 11.30 7.14 -37.44
N ALA A 57 11.87 6.60 -36.35
CA ALA A 57 11.76 5.20 -35.99
C ALA A 57 10.77 5.07 -34.82
N GLY A 58 10.02 3.97 -34.77
CA GLY A 58 9.03 3.72 -33.71
C GLY A 58 9.66 3.48 -32.33
N PRO A 59 8.84 3.34 -31.27
CA PRO A 59 9.33 3.06 -29.92
C PRO A 59 10.10 1.73 -29.88
N GLN A 60 11.41 1.80 -29.71
CA GLN A 60 12.22 0.63 -29.41
C GLN A 60 11.92 0.17 -27.98
N ALA A 61 11.59 -1.11 -27.84
CA ALA A 61 11.46 -1.78 -26.55
C ALA A 61 12.73 -1.64 -25.70
N ALA A 62 12.62 -1.93 -24.40
CA ALA A 62 13.77 -1.99 -23.50
C ALA A 62 14.88 -2.86 -24.13
N LYS A 63 16.06 -2.28 -24.37
CA LYS A 63 17.15 -2.99 -25.02
C LYS A 63 17.87 -3.85 -23.99
N TRP A 64 17.60 -5.15 -24.01
CA TRP A 64 18.37 -6.14 -23.26
C TRP A 64 19.54 -6.62 -24.12
N ALA A 65 20.73 -6.71 -23.52
CA ALA A 65 21.89 -7.34 -24.12
C ALA A 65 22.56 -8.24 -23.08
N GLN A 66 22.81 -9.49 -23.47
CA GLN A 66 23.40 -10.55 -22.64
C GLN A 66 24.52 -11.23 -23.42
N ARG A 67 25.74 -11.25 -22.86
CA ARG A 67 26.97 -11.61 -23.57
C ARG A 67 27.95 -12.39 -22.68
N THR A 68 28.16 -13.65 -23.02
CA THR A 68 29.15 -14.54 -22.42
C THR A 68 30.56 -13.95 -22.54
N VAL A 69 31.22 -13.68 -21.42
CA VAL A 69 32.63 -13.24 -21.38
C VAL A 69 33.49 -14.32 -20.73
N VAL A 70 34.42 -14.89 -21.50
CA VAL A 70 35.33 -15.96 -21.03
C VAL A 70 36.66 -15.35 -20.56
N LEU A 71 36.99 -15.47 -19.28
CA LEU A 71 38.29 -15.06 -18.74
C LEU A 71 39.38 -16.10 -19.08
N PRO A 72 40.66 -15.70 -19.27
CA PRO A 72 41.75 -16.65 -19.39
C PRO A 72 42.07 -17.27 -18.02
N PRO A 73 42.54 -18.53 -17.94
CA PRO A 73 42.97 -19.12 -16.67
C PRO A 73 44.05 -18.27 -16.00
N GLN A 74 43.83 -17.86 -14.75
CA GLN A 74 44.83 -17.15 -13.96
C GLN A 74 45.55 -18.10 -13.00
N CYS A 75 46.68 -17.64 -12.44
CA CYS A 75 47.24 -18.25 -11.23
C CYS A 75 46.39 -17.84 -10.01
N ARG A 76 46.55 -18.55 -8.88
CA ARG A 76 45.90 -18.14 -7.62
C ARG A 76 46.22 -16.67 -7.29
N GLY A 77 45.19 -15.89 -6.95
CA GLY A 77 45.35 -14.53 -6.42
C GLY A 77 44.18 -13.59 -6.68
N CYS A 78 44.35 -12.34 -6.24
CA CYS A 78 43.64 -11.18 -6.77
C CYS A 78 44.22 -10.76 -8.12
N HIS A 79 43.36 -10.44 -9.10
CA HIS A 79 43.77 -9.87 -10.39
C HIS A 79 42.85 -8.70 -10.76
N LEU A 80 43.03 -8.07 -11.93
CA LEU A 80 42.14 -7.03 -12.47
C LEU A 80 41.47 -7.48 -13.78
N ILE A 81 40.14 -7.48 -13.85
CA ILE A 81 39.40 -7.89 -15.07
C ILE A 81 38.63 -6.76 -15.77
N THR A 82 38.47 -5.58 -15.16
CA THR A 82 37.76 -4.44 -15.78
C THR A 82 38.20 -4.17 -17.22
N PRO A 83 39.50 -4.11 -17.58
CA PRO A 83 39.92 -3.86 -18.95
C PRO A 83 39.44 -4.94 -19.93
N LYS A 84 39.41 -6.22 -19.51
CA LYS A 84 38.90 -7.30 -20.36
C LYS A 84 37.39 -7.25 -20.49
N ILE A 85 36.64 -7.16 -19.38
CA ILE A 85 35.17 -7.07 -19.44
C ILE A 85 34.74 -5.90 -20.33
N VAL A 86 35.25 -4.69 -20.07
CA VAL A 86 34.89 -3.47 -20.83
C VAL A 86 35.34 -3.52 -22.30
N ASN A 87 36.32 -4.35 -22.66
CA ASN A 87 36.65 -4.60 -24.06
C ASN A 87 35.66 -5.55 -24.74
N GLU A 88 35.23 -6.60 -24.04
CA GLU A 88 34.34 -7.65 -24.57
C GLU A 88 32.88 -7.17 -24.68
N ILE A 89 32.38 -6.35 -23.74
CA ILE A 89 31.02 -5.77 -23.78
C ILE A 89 30.99 -4.34 -24.38
N ARG A 90 32.06 -3.91 -25.08
CA ARG A 90 32.18 -2.52 -25.58
C ARG A 90 31.04 -2.14 -26.52
N ASP A 91 30.73 -3.01 -27.47
CA ASP A 91 29.75 -2.75 -28.52
C ASP A 91 28.34 -2.65 -27.93
N ASP A 92 28.02 -3.50 -26.95
CA ASP A 92 26.76 -3.44 -26.22
C ASP A 92 26.67 -2.15 -25.40
N LEU A 93 27.70 -1.83 -24.61
CA LEU A 93 27.76 -0.63 -23.78
C LEU A 93 27.54 0.64 -24.59
N ALA A 94 28.09 0.76 -25.79
CA ALA A 94 28.05 1.98 -26.60
C ALA A 94 26.63 2.54 -26.81
N ASP A 95 25.61 1.68 -26.84
CA ASP A 95 24.22 2.06 -27.04
C ASP A 95 23.47 2.48 -25.76
N PHE A 96 24.02 2.22 -24.56
CA PHE A 96 23.36 2.52 -23.28
C PHE A 96 23.72 3.90 -22.73
N LYS A 97 22.79 4.87 -22.85
CA LYS A 97 22.96 6.20 -22.21
C LYS A 97 22.81 6.17 -20.70
N CYS A 98 21.95 5.33 -20.16
CA CYS A 98 21.74 5.10 -18.73
C CYS A 98 21.35 3.64 -18.51
N GLY A 99 21.72 3.05 -17.38
CA GLY A 99 21.29 1.70 -17.04
C GLY A 99 22.02 1.04 -15.88
N MET A 100 21.90 -0.27 -15.77
CA MET A 100 22.64 -1.13 -14.85
C MET A 100 23.23 -2.31 -15.62
N ALA A 101 24.50 -2.66 -15.35
CA ALA A 101 25.12 -3.93 -15.70
C ALA A 101 25.18 -4.82 -14.46
N HIS A 102 24.33 -5.84 -14.39
CA HIS A 102 24.54 -6.95 -13.44
C HIS A 102 25.57 -7.92 -14.03
N LEU A 103 26.65 -8.23 -13.30
CA LEU A 103 27.67 -9.21 -13.68
C LEU A 103 27.56 -10.43 -12.75
N PHE A 104 27.30 -11.61 -13.32
CA PHE A 104 27.26 -12.88 -12.58
C PHE A 104 28.44 -13.79 -12.97
N LEU A 105 29.15 -14.34 -11.98
CA LEU A 105 30.28 -15.26 -12.15
C LEU A 105 29.83 -16.69 -11.88
N GLN A 106 29.82 -17.53 -12.91
CA GLN A 106 29.50 -18.96 -12.77
C GLN A 106 30.73 -19.76 -12.33
N HIS A 107 31.10 -19.62 -11.05
CA HIS A 107 32.15 -20.41 -10.41
C HIS A 107 31.90 -20.52 -8.89
N THR A 108 32.29 -21.62 -8.27
CA THR A 108 32.07 -21.89 -6.83
C THR A 108 33.27 -21.54 -5.96
N SER A 109 34.48 -21.59 -6.52
CA SER A 109 35.77 -21.31 -5.87
C SER A 109 36.43 -19.99 -6.35
N ALA A 110 35.63 -19.07 -6.88
CA ALA A 110 36.09 -17.72 -7.25
C ALA A 110 34.97 -16.69 -7.08
N SER A 111 35.33 -15.44 -6.77
CA SER A 111 34.42 -14.33 -6.46
C SER A 111 34.75 -13.04 -7.19
N LEU A 112 33.79 -12.12 -7.21
CA LEU A 112 33.90 -10.77 -7.78
C LEU A 112 33.88 -9.71 -6.68
N THR A 113 34.72 -8.68 -6.78
CA THR A 113 34.67 -7.51 -5.89
C THR A 113 35.01 -6.22 -6.63
N ILE A 114 34.59 -5.07 -6.08
CA ILE A 114 34.97 -3.73 -6.56
C ILE A 114 35.77 -3.06 -5.44
N ASN A 115 37.03 -2.72 -5.72
CA ASN A 115 37.94 -2.13 -4.74
C ASN A 115 38.79 -1.01 -5.38
N GLU A 116 39.69 -0.40 -4.62
CA GLU A 116 40.68 0.53 -5.16
C GLU A 116 41.60 -0.17 -6.18
N ASN A 117 41.84 0.54 -7.28
CA ASN A 117 42.66 0.09 -8.41
C ASN A 117 43.56 1.25 -8.94
N TYR A 118 43.99 2.14 -8.03
CA TYR A 118 45.04 3.12 -8.32
C TYR A 118 46.43 2.55 -7.99
N ASP A 119 46.53 1.89 -6.84
CA ASP A 119 47.73 1.19 -6.39
C ASP A 119 47.64 -0.32 -6.69
N SER A 120 48.75 -0.93 -7.10
CA SER A 120 48.85 -2.38 -7.29
C SER A 120 48.89 -3.14 -5.97
N ASP A 121 49.42 -2.53 -4.91
CA ASP A 121 49.70 -3.22 -3.65
C ASP A 121 48.39 -3.63 -2.95
N VAL A 122 47.27 -2.95 -3.23
CA VAL A 122 45.91 -3.34 -2.79
C VAL A 122 45.56 -4.78 -3.19
N GLN A 123 46.02 -5.27 -4.36
CA GLN A 123 45.77 -6.64 -4.80
C GLN A 123 46.61 -7.64 -3.98
N ALA A 124 47.86 -7.31 -3.66
CA ALA A 124 48.75 -8.13 -2.86
C ALA A 124 48.36 -8.15 -1.37
N ASP A 125 47.94 -7.02 -0.81
CA ASP A 125 47.43 -6.91 0.56
C ASP A 125 46.10 -7.62 0.73
N THR A 126 45.19 -7.54 -0.26
CA THR A 126 43.92 -8.30 -0.24
C THR A 126 44.21 -9.81 -0.26
N GLU A 127 45.12 -10.29 -1.11
CA GLU A 127 45.52 -11.71 -1.14
C GLU A 127 46.19 -12.14 0.17
N THR A 128 47.04 -11.29 0.75
CA THR A 128 47.74 -11.53 2.03
C THR A 128 46.75 -11.60 3.20
N PHE A 129 45.75 -10.72 3.22
CA PHE A 129 44.66 -10.75 4.19
C PHE A 129 43.85 -12.05 4.06
N LEU A 130 43.39 -12.39 2.86
CA LEU A 130 42.61 -13.61 2.60
C LEU A 130 43.37 -14.88 2.94
N SER A 131 44.67 -14.93 2.62
CA SER A 131 45.58 -16.01 3.03
C SER A 131 45.70 -16.18 4.54
N ARG A 132 45.56 -15.08 5.30
CA ARG A 132 45.70 -15.07 6.76
C ARG A 132 44.40 -15.44 7.47
N ILE A 133 43.25 -14.98 6.98
CA ILE A 133 41.95 -15.29 7.61
C ILE A 133 41.39 -16.65 7.20
N VAL A 134 41.74 -17.14 6.01
CA VAL A 134 41.35 -18.46 5.50
C VAL A 134 42.63 -19.15 4.98
N PRO A 135 43.43 -19.77 5.87
CA PRO A 135 44.70 -20.41 5.51
C PRO A 135 44.51 -21.66 4.64
N GLU A 136 45.56 -22.02 3.92
CA GLU A 136 45.64 -23.20 3.03
C GLU A 136 46.70 -24.19 3.53
N GLY A 137 46.63 -25.45 3.08
CA GLY A 137 47.66 -26.44 3.34
C GLY A 137 47.52 -27.26 4.63
N PRO A 138 48.53 -28.09 4.97
CA PRO A 138 48.38 -29.20 5.92
C PRO A 138 48.07 -28.84 7.38
N SER A 139 48.23 -27.57 7.76
CA SER A 139 47.92 -27.05 9.10
C SER A 139 46.58 -26.31 9.18
N ALA A 140 45.86 -26.18 8.06
CA ALA A 140 44.57 -25.51 8.02
C ALA A 140 43.44 -26.47 8.49
N PRO A 141 42.44 -25.99 9.27
CA PRO A 141 41.48 -26.85 9.97
C PRO A 141 40.32 -27.36 9.10
N TRP A 142 40.53 -27.53 7.79
CA TRP A 142 39.48 -27.81 6.81
C TRP A 142 39.26 -29.30 6.59
N ARG A 143 37.99 -29.69 6.35
CA ARG A 143 37.59 -31.09 6.11
C ARG A 143 37.32 -31.42 4.64
N HIS A 144 37.06 -30.40 3.82
CA HIS A 144 36.79 -30.54 2.38
C HIS A 144 38.08 -30.20 1.62
N THR A 145 38.72 -31.26 1.12
CA THR A 145 40.07 -31.25 0.51
C THR A 145 40.17 -32.28 -0.61
N MET A 146 39.05 -32.57 -1.28
CA MET A 146 38.97 -33.56 -2.36
C MET A 146 39.53 -33.03 -3.68
N GLU A 147 39.40 -31.73 -3.93
CA GLU A 147 39.98 -31.08 -5.12
C GLU A 147 41.42 -30.61 -4.88
N GLY A 148 41.80 -30.37 -3.61
CA GLY A 148 43.16 -29.96 -3.22
C GLY A 148 43.27 -29.41 -1.81
N PRO A 149 44.47 -28.93 -1.39
CA PRO A 149 44.68 -28.23 -0.11
C PRO A 149 44.11 -26.80 -0.10
N ASP A 150 43.56 -26.35 -1.23
CA ASP A 150 43.00 -25.05 -1.57
C ASP A 150 41.46 -25.07 -1.79
N ASP A 151 40.86 -26.26 -1.85
CA ASP A 151 39.43 -26.60 -1.97
C ASP A 151 38.49 -25.78 -1.04
N MET A 152 38.31 -26.18 0.23
CA MET A 152 37.51 -25.40 1.19
C MET A 152 37.96 -23.93 1.34
N PRO A 153 39.28 -23.60 1.36
CA PRO A 153 39.74 -22.22 1.36
C PRO A 153 39.14 -21.36 0.24
N ALA A 154 39.10 -21.87 -0.98
CA ALA A 154 38.57 -21.14 -2.13
C ALA A 154 37.05 -20.95 -2.02
N HIS A 155 36.31 -21.95 -1.56
CA HIS A 155 34.85 -21.85 -1.33
C HIS A 155 34.47 -20.86 -0.23
N ILE A 156 35.24 -20.78 0.86
CA ILE A 156 35.02 -19.78 1.92
C ILE A 156 35.31 -18.37 1.38
N LYS A 157 36.47 -18.17 0.74
CA LYS A 157 36.87 -16.86 0.19
C LYS A 157 35.91 -16.37 -0.91
N SER A 158 35.42 -17.29 -1.75
CA SER A 158 34.34 -17.05 -2.72
C SER A 158 33.07 -16.54 -2.03
N SER A 159 32.66 -17.21 -0.96
CA SER A 159 31.45 -16.86 -0.19
C SER A 159 31.56 -15.54 0.59
N MET A 160 32.76 -15.01 0.82
CA MET A 160 32.97 -13.74 1.53
C MET A 160 32.69 -12.48 0.69
N PHE A 161 32.86 -12.54 -0.63
CA PHE A 161 32.56 -11.43 -1.54
C PHE A 161 31.36 -11.71 -2.46
N GLY A 162 31.07 -12.99 -2.72
CA GLY A 162 29.99 -13.42 -3.58
C GLY A 162 30.36 -13.48 -5.08
N CYS A 163 29.43 -14.03 -5.85
CA CYS A 163 29.58 -14.27 -7.29
C CYS A 163 28.92 -13.20 -8.16
N SER A 164 28.38 -12.11 -7.60
CA SER A 164 27.62 -11.12 -8.37
C SER A 164 27.93 -9.66 -8.00
N LEU A 165 27.90 -8.79 -9.00
CA LEU A 165 28.05 -7.34 -8.87
C LEU A 165 26.96 -6.65 -9.70
N THR A 166 26.46 -5.49 -9.28
CA THR A 166 25.54 -4.68 -10.10
C THR A 166 26.05 -3.25 -10.19
N ILE A 167 26.45 -2.84 -11.39
CA ILE A 167 27.22 -1.60 -11.64
C ILE A 167 26.38 -0.65 -12.49
N PRO A 168 26.16 0.62 -12.11
CA PRO A 168 25.44 1.57 -12.95
C PRO A 168 26.17 1.86 -14.28
N ILE A 169 25.42 2.30 -15.29
CA ILE A 169 25.92 2.73 -16.60
C ILE A 169 25.53 4.18 -16.85
N THR A 170 26.45 4.95 -17.43
CA THR A 170 26.17 6.32 -17.87
C THR A 170 27.00 6.64 -19.11
N ASN A 171 26.34 7.11 -20.18
CA ASN A 171 26.93 7.47 -21.48
C ASN A 171 27.90 6.40 -22.04
N GLY A 172 27.42 5.16 -22.11
CA GLY A 172 28.14 4.02 -22.67
C GLY A 172 29.36 3.55 -21.87
N ARG A 173 29.36 3.81 -20.56
CA ARG A 173 30.45 3.43 -19.64
C ARG A 173 29.89 2.89 -18.33
N LEU A 174 30.60 1.94 -17.73
CA LEU A 174 30.39 1.58 -16.32
C LEU A 174 30.69 2.80 -15.45
N ASN A 175 29.70 3.27 -14.71
CA ASN A 175 29.76 4.46 -13.87
C ASN A 175 30.26 4.08 -12.47
N MET A 176 31.57 3.86 -12.38
CA MET A 176 32.31 3.59 -11.15
C MET A 176 33.05 4.86 -10.69
N GLY A 177 33.34 4.97 -9.40
CA GLY A 177 34.12 6.07 -8.84
C GLY A 177 35.56 6.09 -9.37
N THR A 178 36.22 7.25 -9.30
CA THR A 178 37.54 7.54 -9.91
C THR A 178 38.63 6.50 -9.63
N TRP A 179 38.58 5.83 -8.48
CA TRP A 179 39.59 4.86 -8.04
C TRP A 179 39.12 3.39 -8.11
N GLN A 180 37.87 3.14 -8.50
CA GLN A 180 37.26 1.80 -8.42
C GLN A 180 37.57 0.92 -9.64
N GLY A 181 38.01 -0.31 -9.39
CA GLY A 181 38.17 -1.37 -10.38
C GLY A 181 37.56 -2.70 -9.90
N ALA A 182 37.19 -3.56 -10.83
CA ALA A 182 36.61 -4.88 -10.56
C ALA A 182 37.68 -5.97 -10.61
N LEU A 183 37.87 -6.65 -9.49
CA LEU A 183 38.89 -7.68 -9.27
C LEU A 183 38.21 -9.06 -9.16
N PRO A 184 38.65 -10.11 -9.89
CA PRO A 184 38.42 -11.48 -9.45
C PRO A 184 39.31 -11.80 -8.24
N THR A 185 38.80 -12.66 -7.39
CA THR A 185 39.60 -13.49 -6.48
C THR A 185 39.41 -14.93 -6.94
N GLN A 186 40.48 -15.58 -7.40
CA GLN A 186 40.44 -16.96 -7.89
C GLN A 186 41.48 -17.80 -7.15
N MET A 187 41.05 -18.92 -6.56
CA MET A 187 41.92 -19.89 -5.87
C MET A 187 41.49 -21.31 -6.28
N GLY A 188 42.46 -22.22 -6.48
CA GLY A 188 42.22 -23.53 -7.08
C GLY A 188 43.16 -23.84 -8.25
N VAL A 189 43.82 -25.00 -8.24
CA VAL A 189 44.80 -25.39 -9.28
C VAL A 189 44.16 -26.13 -10.47
N ARG A 190 44.27 -25.52 -11.66
CA ARG A 190 44.11 -26.12 -13.01
C ARG A 190 42.87 -27.00 -13.27
N TYR A 191 41.82 -26.38 -13.80
CA TYR A 191 40.89 -27.05 -14.72
C TYR A 191 40.72 -26.27 -16.02
N SER A 192 40.32 -26.98 -17.09
CA SER A 192 40.03 -26.39 -18.40
C SER A 192 38.52 -26.33 -18.66
N HIS A 193 38.14 -25.31 -19.43
CA HIS A 193 36.83 -25.07 -20.07
C HIS A 193 35.78 -24.24 -19.30
N MET A 194 35.32 -23.23 -20.03
CA MET A 194 34.02 -22.55 -19.97
C MET A 194 33.67 -21.75 -18.70
N PHE A 195 33.79 -20.42 -18.82
CA PHE A 195 33.21 -19.44 -17.89
C PHE A 195 32.06 -18.71 -18.59
N LEU A 196 30.89 -18.68 -17.95
CA LEU A 196 29.72 -17.94 -18.44
C LEU A 196 29.44 -16.75 -17.52
N ILE A 197 29.51 -15.55 -18.09
CA ILE A 197 29.09 -14.30 -17.47
C ILE A 197 27.79 -13.86 -18.14
N LEU A 198 26.76 -13.57 -17.34
CA LEU A 198 25.56 -12.87 -17.80
C LEU A 198 25.67 -11.39 -17.41
N PRO A 199 25.96 -10.47 -18.35
CA PRO A 199 25.56 -9.10 -18.21
C PRO A 199 24.05 -9.01 -18.40
N LEU A 200 23.29 -8.57 -17.39
CA LEU A 200 21.91 -8.09 -17.59
C LEU A 200 21.93 -6.57 -17.68
N LEU A 201 21.87 -6.07 -18.90
CA LEU A 201 21.91 -4.64 -19.22
C LEU A 201 20.49 -4.05 -19.21
N HIS A 202 20.09 -3.50 -18.07
CA HIS A 202 18.81 -2.79 -17.92
C HIS A 202 18.99 -1.33 -18.32
N GLY A 203 18.41 -0.89 -19.43
CA GLY A 203 18.47 0.50 -19.88
C GLY A 203 17.09 1.11 -20.09
N ALA A 204 16.73 2.11 -19.27
CA ALA A 204 15.62 2.99 -19.59
C ALA A 204 16.03 3.88 -20.78
N ASN A 205 15.43 3.66 -21.95
CA ASN A 205 15.41 4.69 -22.99
C ASN A 205 14.78 5.96 -22.39
N ALA A 206 15.26 7.12 -22.84
CA ALA A 206 14.94 8.40 -22.20
C ALA A 206 13.43 8.55 -21.99
N ALA A 207 13.04 8.97 -20.78
CA ALA A 207 11.66 9.30 -20.48
C ALA A 207 11.13 10.21 -21.60
N LEU A 208 10.06 9.77 -22.26
CA LEU A 208 9.26 10.68 -23.07
C LEU A 208 8.90 11.84 -22.15
N LYS A 209 9.15 13.06 -22.61
CA LYS A 209 8.52 14.20 -21.96
C LYS A 209 7.04 14.08 -22.27
N ASP A 210 6.28 13.56 -21.32
CA ASP A 210 4.83 13.64 -21.35
C ASP A 210 4.44 15.09 -21.68
N PRO A 211 3.43 15.31 -22.55
CA PRO A 211 3.12 16.62 -23.09
C PRO A 211 2.81 17.58 -21.94
N VAL A 212 3.77 18.46 -21.64
CA VAL A 212 3.96 19.12 -20.33
C VAL A 212 2.64 19.46 -19.66
N GLN A 213 2.22 18.60 -18.74
CA GLN A 213 0.85 18.59 -18.27
C GLN A 213 0.59 19.86 -17.47
N LYS A 214 -0.42 20.63 -17.91
CA LYS A 214 -0.57 22.02 -17.51
C LYS A 214 -1.36 22.14 -16.20
N TRP A 215 -0.67 21.85 -15.10
CA TRP A 215 -1.11 22.14 -13.75
C TRP A 215 -1.60 23.60 -13.60
N ARG A 216 -2.61 23.79 -12.74
CA ARG A 216 -3.23 25.10 -12.46
C ARG A 216 -2.57 25.86 -11.29
N THR A 217 -1.56 25.24 -10.69
CA THR A 217 -0.54 25.81 -9.78
C THR A 217 0.23 27.01 -10.37
N LEU A 218 0.95 27.73 -9.51
CA LEU A 218 1.96 28.70 -9.94
C LEU A 218 3.29 28.06 -10.38
N SER A 219 3.71 26.95 -9.77
CA SER A 219 5.10 26.47 -9.85
C SER A 219 5.35 25.13 -10.56
N GLY A 220 4.32 24.45 -11.08
CA GLY A 220 4.43 23.14 -11.72
C GLY A 220 3.74 22.03 -10.89
N PRO A 221 4.11 20.75 -11.03
CA PRO A 221 3.49 19.67 -10.29
C PRO A 221 3.39 19.96 -8.77
N PRO A 222 2.22 19.76 -8.14
CA PRO A 222 2.01 19.99 -6.72
C PRO A 222 3.02 19.23 -5.85
N LEU A 223 3.60 19.91 -4.86
CA LEU A 223 4.60 19.31 -3.97
C LEU A 223 3.95 18.40 -2.92
N VAL A 224 4.43 17.16 -2.82
CA VAL A 224 4.16 16.31 -1.65
C VAL A 224 5.08 16.76 -0.52
N ILE A 225 4.50 17.14 0.63
CA ILE A 225 5.25 17.54 1.81
C ILE A 225 4.99 16.52 2.93
N ALA A 226 6.03 15.78 3.31
CA ALA A 226 5.96 14.71 4.31
C ALA A 226 6.12 15.26 5.73
N ARG A 227 5.00 15.39 6.47
CA ARG A 227 4.94 15.95 7.81
C ARG A 227 5.64 15.05 8.82
N GLY A 228 6.82 15.45 9.29
CA GLY A 228 7.62 14.59 10.18
C GLY A 228 8.08 13.30 9.49
N GLY A 229 8.08 13.26 8.14
CA GLY A 229 8.23 12.03 7.37
C GLY A 229 6.89 11.31 7.18
N TYR A 230 6.91 9.99 7.35
CA TYR A 230 5.75 9.09 7.27
C TYR A 230 5.08 8.94 8.65
N SER A 231 4.64 10.06 9.22
CA SER A 231 4.17 10.16 10.62
C SER A 231 2.83 9.48 10.91
N GLY A 232 2.07 9.09 9.88
CA GLY A 232 0.84 8.28 10.00
C GLY A 232 1.08 6.79 10.31
N LEU A 233 2.34 6.39 10.50
CA LEU A 233 2.72 4.99 10.75
C LEU A 233 3.98 4.85 11.62
N PHE A 234 4.91 5.80 11.52
CA PHE A 234 6.12 5.85 12.34
C PHE A 234 6.08 7.08 13.26
N PRO A 235 6.77 7.08 14.41
CA PRO A 235 6.83 8.26 15.29
C PRO A 235 7.26 9.52 14.52
N ASP A 236 6.50 10.61 14.72
CA ASP A 236 6.72 11.91 14.08
C ASP A 236 8.17 12.38 14.19
N SER A 237 8.74 12.81 13.06
CA SER A 237 10.12 13.28 12.94
C SER A 237 11.21 12.23 13.20
N SER A 238 10.88 10.93 13.24
CA SER A 238 11.88 9.86 13.36
C SER A 238 12.68 9.63 12.08
N GLN A 239 13.90 9.10 12.24
CA GLN A 239 14.72 8.65 11.11
C GLN A 239 13.96 7.64 10.24
N SER A 240 13.24 6.70 10.85
CA SER A 240 12.39 5.73 10.14
C SER A 240 11.28 6.43 9.34
N ALA A 241 10.54 7.36 9.95
CA ALA A 241 9.49 8.13 9.27
C ALA A 241 10.05 8.87 8.05
N TYR A 242 11.19 9.57 8.19
CA TYR A 242 11.80 10.30 7.09
C TYR A 242 12.39 9.38 6.00
N GLN A 243 13.00 8.25 6.38
CA GLN A 243 13.56 7.28 5.43
C GLN A 243 12.45 6.58 4.62
N ILE A 244 11.36 6.16 5.27
CA ILE A 244 10.21 5.53 4.60
C ILE A 244 9.48 6.53 3.70
N ALA A 245 9.39 7.81 4.08
CA ALA A 245 8.87 8.87 3.21
C ALA A 245 9.72 9.05 1.94
N LEU A 246 11.06 9.05 2.04
CA LEU A 246 11.94 9.16 0.86
C LEU A 246 11.87 7.96 -0.10
N VAL A 247 11.47 6.78 0.38
CA VAL A 247 11.36 5.56 -0.44
C VAL A 247 9.97 5.38 -1.03
N ASN A 248 8.91 5.81 -0.32
CA ASN A 248 7.51 5.58 -0.70
C ASN A 248 6.80 6.89 -1.07
N SER A 249 7.46 7.75 -1.85
CA SER A 249 6.88 9.01 -2.35
C SER A 249 7.53 9.46 -3.65
N LEU A 250 6.99 10.50 -4.28
CA LEU A 250 7.60 11.18 -5.43
C LEU A 250 9.05 11.60 -5.13
N PRO A 251 9.99 11.49 -6.08
CA PRO A 251 11.41 11.86 -5.88
C PRO A 251 11.67 13.32 -5.46
N GLU A 252 10.70 14.22 -5.70
CA GLU A 252 10.76 15.64 -5.33
C GLU A 252 10.03 15.95 -4.00
N ALA A 253 9.64 14.92 -3.24
CA ALA A 253 8.93 15.09 -1.96
C ALA A 253 9.76 15.87 -0.92
N VAL A 254 9.12 16.87 -0.30
CA VAL A 254 9.74 17.78 0.66
C VAL A 254 9.55 17.23 2.07
N LEU A 255 10.64 17.02 2.81
CA LEU A 255 10.56 16.61 4.22
C LEU A 255 10.27 17.83 5.11
N PHE A 256 9.18 17.79 5.87
CA PHE A 256 8.82 18.84 6.84
C PHE A 256 9.38 18.52 8.23
N CYS A 257 10.03 19.51 8.82
CA CYS A 257 10.67 19.48 10.13
C CYS A 257 10.13 20.66 10.93
N ASP A 258 9.34 20.41 11.97
CA ASP A 258 8.94 21.43 12.94
C ASP A 258 10.13 21.61 13.90
N LEU A 259 10.87 22.72 13.77
CA LEU A 259 12.21 22.88 14.36
C LEU A 259 12.13 23.32 15.82
N GLN A 260 12.57 22.45 16.73
CA GLN A 260 12.77 22.74 18.14
C GLN A 260 14.26 23.00 18.45
N LEU A 261 14.52 23.65 19.59
CA LEU A 261 15.86 23.89 20.13
C LEU A 261 15.97 23.29 21.55
N SER A 262 17.06 22.58 21.82
CA SER A 262 17.46 22.19 23.17
C SER A 262 17.99 23.38 23.98
N SER A 263 18.15 23.22 25.30
CA SER A 263 18.66 24.28 26.20
C SER A 263 20.09 24.76 25.88
N ASP A 264 20.89 23.91 25.21
CA ASP A 264 22.22 24.19 24.68
C ASP A 264 22.21 24.61 23.19
N ASN A 265 21.04 24.93 22.62
CA ASN A 265 20.82 25.48 21.28
C ASN A 265 21.08 24.53 20.10
N VAL A 266 20.96 23.21 20.30
CA VAL A 266 20.99 22.24 19.19
C VAL A 266 19.59 22.12 18.59
N GLY A 267 19.50 22.24 17.26
CA GLY A 267 18.24 22.14 16.52
C GLY A 267 17.88 20.70 16.20
N PHE A 268 16.62 20.31 16.44
CA PHE A 268 16.06 19.01 16.10
C PHE A 268 14.62 19.11 15.59
N CYS A 269 14.17 18.11 14.85
CA CYS A 269 12.80 18.05 14.33
C CYS A 269 11.87 17.40 15.36
N LYS A 270 10.80 18.09 15.75
CA LYS A 270 9.70 17.55 16.55
C LYS A 270 8.44 18.38 16.40
N THR A 271 7.36 17.78 15.89
CA THR A 271 6.03 18.41 15.90
C THR A 271 5.55 18.55 17.35
N GLY A 272 5.14 19.77 17.71
CA GLY A 272 4.63 20.12 19.06
C GLY A 272 5.70 20.68 20.00
N LEU A 273 5.29 21.58 20.89
CA LEU A 273 6.17 22.20 21.90
C LEU A 273 6.36 21.30 23.14
N ALA A 274 5.32 20.53 23.50
CA ALA A 274 5.36 19.51 24.53
C ALA A 274 5.85 18.19 23.92
N LEU A 275 6.95 17.66 24.43
CA LEU A 275 7.66 16.49 23.92
C LEU A 275 6.98 15.17 24.28
N ASP A 276 6.24 15.14 25.38
CA ASP A 276 5.55 13.98 25.97
C ASP A 276 4.44 13.39 25.09
N ASN A 277 3.84 14.15 24.17
CA ASN A 277 2.83 13.65 23.23
C ASN A 277 3.38 12.63 22.20
N SER A 278 4.69 12.46 22.07
CA SER A 278 5.30 11.53 21.08
C SER A 278 6.75 11.17 21.40
N THR A 279 7.15 11.17 22.68
CA THR A 279 8.43 10.65 23.17
C THR A 279 8.26 10.07 24.57
N LEU A 280 9.15 9.16 24.98
CA LEU A 280 9.16 8.56 26.32
C LEU A 280 9.66 9.52 27.42
N ILE A 281 9.75 10.82 27.16
CA ILE A 281 10.36 11.81 28.07
C ILE A 281 9.67 11.90 29.44
N ALA A 282 8.36 11.60 29.49
CA ALA A 282 7.60 11.55 30.72
C ALA A 282 7.96 10.35 31.61
N GLU A 283 8.41 9.23 31.02
CA GLU A 283 8.88 8.05 31.75
C GLU A 283 10.34 8.19 32.17
N VAL A 284 11.16 8.83 31.33
CA VAL A 284 12.60 9.05 31.54
C VAL A 284 12.87 10.17 32.55
N PHE A 285 12.07 11.26 32.51
CA PHE A 285 12.22 12.41 33.39
C PHE A 285 10.89 12.78 34.11
N PRO A 286 10.27 11.86 34.89
CA PRO A 286 8.90 11.99 35.43
C PRO A 286 8.67 13.14 36.43
N LYS A 287 9.72 13.88 36.79
CA LYS A 287 9.68 15.01 37.74
C LYS A 287 10.00 16.36 37.08
N ASN A 288 10.13 16.40 35.76
CA ASN A 288 10.63 17.55 35.01
C ASN A 288 9.56 18.26 34.17
N ALA A 289 8.28 17.86 34.27
CA ALA A 289 7.18 18.62 33.69
C ALA A 289 7.11 20.04 34.26
N LYS A 290 6.81 21.02 33.40
CA LYS A 290 6.64 22.43 33.75
C LYS A 290 5.37 22.99 33.13
N THR A 291 5.03 24.22 33.49
CA THR A 291 3.96 24.99 32.84
C THR A 291 4.53 26.28 32.26
N TYR A 292 4.29 26.51 30.97
CA TYR A 292 4.66 27.73 30.25
C TYR A 292 3.40 28.42 29.71
N LYS A 293 3.41 29.76 29.66
CA LYS A 293 2.37 30.50 28.94
C LYS A 293 2.73 30.60 27.46
N VAL A 294 1.92 29.96 26.62
CA VAL A 294 2.09 29.91 25.16
C VAL A 294 0.82 30.46 24.52
N ASN A 295 0.95 31.46 23.65
CA ASN A 295 -0.17 32.15 22.96
C ASN A 295 -1.28 32.71 23.89
N GLY A 296 -1.03 32.79 25.20
CA GLY A 296 -1.98 33.25 26.22
C GLY A 296 -2.47 32.14 27.17
N ASP A 297 -2.41 30.89 26.71
CA ASP A 297 -2.82 29.71 27.49
C ASP A 297 -1.68 29.13 28.33
N ASP A 298 -2.02 28.55 29.49
CA ASP A 298 -1.10 27.74 30.29
C ASP A 298 -0.98 26.34 29.67
N LEU A 299 0.21 26.00 29.17
CA LEU A 299 0.56 24.71 28.60
C LEU A 299 1.47 23.96 29.56
N HIS A 300 1.01 22.80 30.05
CA HIS A 300 1.78 21.91 30.93
C HIS A 300 2.35 20.73 30.12
N GLY A 301 3.57 20.30 30.44
CA GLY A 301 4.26 19.20 29.75
C GLY A 301 5.79 19.28 29.90
N TRP A 302 6.51 18.57 29.03
CA TRP A 302 7.98 18.55 28.96
C TRP A 302 8.46 19.34 27.74
N PHE A 303 9.35 20.32 27.94
CA PHE A 303 9.73 21.26 26.88
C PHE A 303 11.20 21.10 26.47
N SER A 304 11.47 21.18 25.17
CA SER A 304 12.81 21.09 24.56
C SER A 304 13.85 21.99 25.22
N VAL A 305 13.46 23.23 25.55
CA VAL A 305 14.30 24.24 26.20
C VAL A 305 14.72 23.93 27.64
N ASP A 306 14.21 22.85 28.24
CA ASP A 306 14.55 22.42 29.60
C ASP A 306 15.65 21.33 29.66
N PHE A 307 16.00 20.74 28.52
CA PHE A 307 16.95 19.62 28.43
C PHE A 307 18.08 19.96 27.46
N THR A 308 19.30 19.53 27.80
CA THR A 308 20.44 19.62 26.87
C THR A 308 20.28 18.60 25.73
N SER A 309 20.97 18.85 24.62
CA SER A 309 20.96 17.98 23.45
C SER A 309 21.31 16.53 23.79
N ASN A 310 22.35 16.30 24.60
CA ASN A 310 22.73 14.96 25.08
C ASN A 310 21.65 14.33 25.97
N GLN A 311 21.03 15.09 26.89
CA GLN A 311 19.94 14.57 27.73
C GLN A 311 18.77 14.05 26.90
N LEU A 312 18.47 14.72 25.79
CA LEU A 312 17.50 14.25 24.80
C LEU A 312 18.07 13.06 24.01
N MET A 313 19.14 13.26 23.23
CA MET A 313 19.71 12.25 22.31
C MET A 313 20.05 10.90 22.97
N ASP A 314 20.61 10.92 24.18
CA ASP A 314 21.12 9.70 24.84
C ASP A 314 20.03 8.94 25.61
N ASN A 315 18.89 9.57 25.93
CA ASN A 315 17.86 9.00 26.83
C ASN A 315 16.42 9.12 26.31
N VAL A 316 16.17 9.91 25.26
CA VAL A 316 14.85 10.22 24.70
C VAL A 316 14.89 10.04 23.19
N THR A 317 14.32 8.94 22.70
CA THR A 317 14.43 8.53 21.30
C THR A 317 13.74 9.51 20.34
N LEU A 318 14.49 10.38 19.65
CA LEU A 318 14.13 11.00 18.35
C LEU A 318 15.26 11.91 17.80
N CYS A 319 15.73 11.69 16.56
CA CYS A 319 16.37 12.75 15.78
C CYS A 319 16.55 12.48 14.27
N LEU A 320 16.70 13.57 13.50
CA LEU A 320 17.24 13.59 12.13
C LEU A 320 18.13 14.84 11.95
N GLY A 321 19.37 14.67 11.48
CA GLY A 321 20.33 15.77 11.31
C GLY A 321 20.54 16.21 9.84
N GLY A 322 19.97 17.35 9.44
CA GLY A 322 20.06 17.87 8.07
C GLY A 322 20.93 19.14 7.92
N LYS A 323 21.87 19.16 6.96
CA LYS A 323 22.61 20.38 6.56
C LYS A 323 21.91 21.10 5.41
N LEU A 324 21.17 22.16 5.71
CA LEU A 324 20.51 23.01 4.72
C LEU A 324 21.51 23.62 3.71
N ARG A 325 21.28 23.40 2.40
CA ARG A 325 22.04 24.06 1.32
C ARG A 325 21.44 25.45 1.05
N LYS A 326 22.29 26.48 1.01
CA LYS A 326 21.92 27.91 1.04
C LYS A 326 21.17 28.48 -0.19
N SER A 327 20.93 27.72 -1.26
CA SER A 327 20.62 28.29 -2.58
C SER A 327 19.15 28.62 -2.87
N ASN A 328 18.18 27.86 -2.32
CA ASN A 328 16.75 27.98 -2.68
C ASN A 328 15.85 28.00 -1.42
N VAL A 329 15.82 29.10 -0.67
CA VAL A 329 14.91 29.25 0.50
C VAL A 329 13.65 30.00 0.08
N LYS A 330 12.48 29.35 0.20
CA LYS A 330 11.15 29.99 0.14
C LYS A 330 10.69 30.34 1.54
N PHE A 331 10.02 31.47 1.72
CA PHE A 331 9.34 31.82 2.98
C PHE A 331 7.84 31.49 2.85
N VAL A 332 7.31 30.67 3.76
CA VAL A 332 5.90 30.24 3.74
C VAL A 332 5.25 30.57 5.08
N LEU A 333 4.15 31.33 5.06
CA LEU A 333 3.40 31.68 6.28
C LEU A 333 2.41 30.56 6.62
N ARG A 334 2.60 29.91 7.79
CA ARG A 334 1.68 28.90 8.33
C ARG A 334 0.50 29.58 9.04
N PHE A 335 -0.71 29.25 8.63
CA PHE A 335 -1.96 29.61 9.30
C PHE A 335 -2.41 28.45 10.20
N LEU A 336 -3.01 28.77 11.35
CA LEU A 336 -3.58 27.78 12.27
C LEU A 336 -5.12 27.74 12.12
N ASP A 337 -5.89 27.71 13.21
CA ASP A 337 -7.35 27.86 13.17
C ASP A 337 -7.76 29.33 12.98
N GLU A 338 -8.88 29.60 12.30
CA GLU A 338 -9.36 30.95 11.98
C GLU A 338 -9.54 31.86 13.19
N LYS A 339 -9.82 31.26 14.36
CA LYS A 339 -10.11 31.96 15.63
C LYS A 339 -8.88 32.16 16.50
N LEU A 340 -7.79 31.40 16.27
CA LEU A 340 -6.55 31.57 17.01
C LEU A 340 -5.92 32.92 16.66
N ILE A 341 -5.39 33.59 17.68
CA ILE A 341 -4.73 34.90 17.56
C ILE A 341 -3.24 34.67 17.27
N GLU A 342 -2.72 35.32 16.23
CA GLU A 342 -1.28 35.36 15.98
C GLU A 342 -0.64 36.38 16.94
N PRO A 343 0.36 36.00 17.77
CA PRO A 343 0.85 36.84 18.87
C PRO A 343 1.42 38.20 18.48
N SER A 344 2.02 38.33 17.30
CA SER A 344 2.77 39.51 16.85
C SER A 344 1.83 40.63 16.37
N THR A 345 0.87 40.27 15.52
CA THR A 345 -0.15 41.16 14.95
C THR A 345 -1.35 41.36 15.87
N LYS A 346 -1.59 40.44 16.81
CA LYS A 346 -2.78 40.38 17.68
C LYS A 346 -4.11 40.28 16.91
N GLN A 347 -4.05 39.82 15.67
CA GLN A 347 -5.21 39.52 14.83
C GLN A 347 -5.43 38.01 14.77
N THR A 348 -6.66 37.56 14.47
CA THR A 348 -6.87 36.12 14.24
C THR A 348 -6.34 35.70 12.88
N TYR A 349 -5.95 34.43 12.72
CA TYR A 349 -5.50 33.92 11.42
C TYR A 349 -6.54 34.12 10.30
N GLY A 350 -7.84 34.02 10.61
CA GLY A 350 -8.93 34.31 9.67
C GLY A 350 -9.13 35.79 9.33
N ALA A 351 -8.54 36.72 10.10
CA ALA A 351 -8.45 38.14 9.75
C ALA A 351 -7.22 38.40 8.87
N ILE A 352 -6.06 37.88 9.24
CA ILE A 352 -4.79 38.02 8.49
C ILE A 352 -4.93 37.47 7.06
N LEU A 353 -5.66 36.36 6.90
CA LEU A 353 -5.92 35.73 5.60
C LEU A 353 -6.62 36.66 4.59
N LYS A 354 -7.36 37.67 5.07
CA LYS A 354 -8.09 38.63 4.22
C LYS A 354 -7.18 39.73 3.66
N ASP A 355 -5.94 39.84 4.14
CA ASP A 355 -4.91 40.73 3.60
C ASP A 355 -3.68 39.95 3.08
N LEU A 356 -3.94 39.12 2.06
CA LEU A 356 -2.90 38.43 1.31
C LEU A 356 -1.87 39.39 0.68
N LYS A 357 -2.20 40.68 0.50
CA LYS A 357 -1.28 41.69 -0.04
C LYS A 357 -0.19 42.02 0.98
N SER A 358 -0.54 42.21 2.24
CA SER A 358 0.44 42.34 3.31
C SER A 358 1.27 41.07 3.48
N VAL A 359 0.66 39.89 3.42
CA VAL A 359 1.38 38.59 3.49
C VAL A 359 2.42 38.47 2.36
N LYS A 360 2.08 38.89 1.13
CA LYS A 360 2.99 38.86 -0.03
C LYS A 360 4.24 39.74 0.12
N THR A 361 4.27 40.70 1.06
CA THR A 361 5.46 41.53 1.30
C THR A 361 6.62 40.76 1.96
N PHE A 362 6.35 39.66 2.65
CA PHE A 362 7.36 38.86 3.36
C PHE A 362 7.31 37.35 3.05
N ALA A 363 6.22 36.84 2.48
CA ALA A 363 6.06 35.43 2.13
C ALA A 363 6.05 35.18 0.61
N SER A 364 6.63 34.04 0.20
CA SER A 364 6.54 33.46 -1.13
C SER A 364 5.26 32.62 -1.31
N GLY A 365 4.74 32.07 -0.21
CA GLY A 365 3.49 31.31 -0.19
C GLY A 365 2.86 31.21 1.20
N ILE A 366 1.76 30.48 1.30
CA ILE A 366 0.98 30.26 2.53
C ILE A 366 0.73 28.77 2.74
N LEU A 367 0.69 28.33 4.00
CA LEU A 367 0.36 26.96 4.40
C LEU A 367 -0.91 27.01 5.27
N VAL A 368 -2.02 26.50 4.76
CA VAL A 368 -3.37 26.68 5.33
C VAL A 368 -4.08 25.34 5.61
N PRO A 369 -4.93 25.22 6.64
CA PRO A 369 -5.77 24.04 6.81
C PRO A 369 -6.70 23.86 5.60
N LYS A 370 -6.95 22.61 5.16
CA LYS A 370 -7.79 22.32 3.98
C LYS A 370 -9.17 23.00 4.03
N ASN A 371 -9.75 23.13 5.23
CA ASN A 371 -11.04 23.81 5.48
C ASN A 371 -11.07 25.30 5.10
N TYR A 372 -9.92 26.00 5.03
CA TYR A 372 -9.84 27.40 4.55
C TYR A 372 -10.13 27.51 3.05
N ILE A 373 -9.82 26.44 2.30
CA ILE A 373 -9.97 26.36 0.84
C ILE A 373 -11.32 25.71 0.52
N TRP A 374 -11.62 24.57 1.16
CA TRP A 374 -12.88 23.85 1.00
C TRP A 374 -13.52 23.56 2.37
N PRO A 375 -14.47 24.39 2.83
CA PRO A 375 -15.10 24.19 4.14
C PRO A 375 -15.98 22.95 4.16
N VAL A 376 -16.01 22.26 5.31
CA VAL A 376 -16.91 21.14 5.60
C VAL A 376 -17.92 21.60 6.65
N ASN A 377 -19.20 21.23 6.50
CA ASN A 377 -20.24 21.55 7.47
C ASN A 377 -20.24 20.59 8.68
N LYS A 378 -21.10 20.84 9.67
CA LYS A 378 -21.19 20.01 10.90
C LYS A 378 -21.64 18.57 10.62
N ASP A 379 -22.30 18.34 9.49
CA ASP A 379 -22.87 17.07 9.07
C ASP A 379 -21.90 16.27 8.17
N GLN A 380 -20.65 16.74 8.03
CA GLN A 380 -19.56 16.16 7.24
C GLN A 380 -19.75 16.19 5.71
N TYR A 381 -20.43 17.21 5.18
CA TYR A 381 -20.51 17.49 3.74
C TYR A 381 -19.77 18.77 3.36
N LEU A 382 -19.19 18.78 2.16
CA LEU A 382 -18.54 19.95 1.58
C LEU A 382 -19.52 21.12 1.43
N GLN A 383 -18.98 22.34 1.56
CA GLN A 383 -19.63 23.60 1.21
C GLN A 383 -19.02 24.14 -0.10
N PRO A 384 -19.50 25.27 -0.66
CA PRO A 384 -18.79 25.90 -1.77
C PRO A 384 -17.35 26.25 -1.39
N ALA A 385 -16.39 25.94 -2.28
CA ALA A 385 -14.98 26.28 -2.07
C ALA A 385 -14.76 27.81 -2.07
N THR A 386 -13.75 28.26 -1.35
CA THR A 386 -13.41 29.69 -1.22
C THR A 386 -12.57 30.18 -2.41
N THR A 387 -12.49 31.50 -2.60
CA THR A 387 -11.62 32.10 -3.62
C THR A 387 -10.14 32.10 -3.24
N LEU A 388 -9.78 31.66 -2.02
CA LEU A 388 -8.44 31.81 -1.41
C LEU A 388 -7.28 31.44 -2.35
N VAL A 389 -7.37 30.29 -3.03
CA VAL A 389 -6.31 29.84 -3.94
C VAL A 389 -6.18 30.76 -5.15
N LYS A 390 -7.31 31.15 -5.76
CA LYS A 390 -7.37 32.09 -6.90
C LYS A 390 -6.81 33.48 -6.51
N ASP A 391 -7.18 33.97 -5.32
CA ASP A 391 -6.77 35.28 -4.81
C ASP A 391 -5.28 35.31 -4.43
N ALA A 392 -4.76 34.23 -3.85
CA ALA A 392 -3.34 34.04 -3.57
C ALA A 392 -2.51 33.93 -4.86
N HIS A 393 -2.98 33.12 -5.82
CA HIS A 393 -2.35 32.95 -7.13
C HIS A 393 -2.29 34.26 -7.91
N ALA A 394 -3.34 35.08 -7.87
CA ALA A 394 -3.36 36.42 -8.48
C ALA A 394 -2.32 37.40 -7.89
N LEU A 395 -1.80 37.13 -6.68
CA LEU A 395 -0.71 37.87 -6.02
C LEU A 395 0.65 37.14 -6.14
N GLY A 396 0.70 35.99 -6.81
CA GLY A 396 1.88 35.13 -6.87
C GLY A 396 2.29 34.55 -5.51
N LEU A 397 1.32 34.26 -4.63
CA LEU A 397 1.51 33.44 -3.44
C LEU A 397 1.19 31.98 -3.77
N GLU A 398 2.16 31.09 -3.57
CA GLU A 398 1.92 29.64 -3.62
C GLU A 398 1.05 29.22 -2.43
N VAL A 399 0.11 28.29 -2.63
CA VAL A 399 -0.80 27.81 -1.58
C VAL A 399 -0.56 26.33 -1.31
N TYR A 400 -0.19 26.02 -0.08
CA TYR A 400 -0.01 24.66 0.43
C TYR A 400 -1.14 24.32 1.41
N ALA A 401 -1.76 23.15 1.26
CA ALA A 401 -2.85 22.70 2.12
C ALA A 401 -2.40 21.65 3.15
N PHE A 402 -2.97 21.64 4.36
CA PHE A 402 -2.70 20.62 5.39
C PHE A 402 -3.94 20.18 6.17
N LYS A 403 -3.77 19.19 7.06
CA LYS A 403 -4.83 18.37 7.70
C LYS A 403 -5.50 17.35 6.77
N PHE A 404 -4.74 16.80 5.83
CA PHE A 404 -5.12 15.55 5.18
C PHE A 404 -4.63 14.37 6.03
N ALA A 405 -5.47 13.35 6.18
CA ALA A 405 -5.21 12.13 6.93
C ALA A 405 -5.92 10.98 6.21
N ASN A 406 -5.33 9.78 6.26
CA ASN A 406 -5.88 8.58 5.61
C ASN A 406 -6.74 7.75 6.60
N ASP A 407 -6.49 7.94 7.90
CA ASP A 407 -6.96 7.22 9.07
C ASP A 407 -7.97 8.03 9.91
N PHE A 408 -8.62 9.02 9.29
CA PHE A 408 -9.54 9.94 9.94
C PHE A 408 -10.83 10.12 9.14
N ILE A 409 -11.92 10.49 9.81
CA ILE A 409 -13.22 10.72 9.17
C ILE A 409 -13.14 11.96 8.26
N SER A 410 -13.09 11.71 6.95
CA SER A 410 -13.20 12.72 5.89
C SER A 410 -14.64 13.18 5.68
N SER A 411 -14.86 14.10 4.74
CA SER A 411 -16.22 14.37 4.26
C SER A 411 -16.80 13.13 3.58
N TYR A 412 -18.12 12.90 3.75
CA TYR A 412 -18.85 11.84 3.04
C TYR A 412 -18.86 12.03 1.51
N ASN A 413 -18.49 13.20 1.01
CA ASN A 413 -18.29 13.46 -0.42
C ASN A 413 -17.12 12.68 -1.04
N TYR A 414 -16.24 12.07 -0.23
CA TYR A 414 -15.10 11.28 -0.70
C TYR A 414 -15.25 9.77 -0.43
N SER A 415 -16.35 9.33 0.17
CA SER A 415 -16.67 7.90 0.36
C SER A 415 -15.60 7.04 1.05
N TYR A 416 -14.73 7.66 1.85
CA TYR A 416 -13.53 7.09 2.48
C TYR A 416 -12.32 6.81 1.58
N ASP A 417 -12.35 7.10 0.28
CA ASP A 417 -11.11 7.15 -0.49
C ASP A 417 -10.35 8.48 -0.22
N PRO A 418 -9.16 8.43 0.40
CA PRO A 418 -8.33 9.62 0.58
C PRO A 418 -7.75 10.14 -0.75
N SER A 419 -7.66 9.31 -1.80
CA SER A 419 -7.12 9.69 -3.11
C SER A 419 -8.00 10.73 -3.80
N ALA A 420 -9.31 10.51 -3.79
CA ALA A 420 -10.34 11.44 -4.22
C ALA A 420 -10.31 12.77 -3.43
N GLU A 421 -9.98 12.75 -2.12
CA GLU A 421 -9.76 13.99 -1.37
C GLU A 421 -8.51 14.74 -1.89
N TYR A 422 -7.36 14.08 -2.11
CA TYR A 422 -6.18 14.76 -2.64
C TYR A 422 -6.46 15.37 -4.02
N LEU A 423 -7.05 14.59 -4.94
CA LEU A 423 -7.38 15.02 -6.30
C LEU A 423 -8.20 16.30 -6.34
N GLN A 424 -9.20 16.41 -5.45
CA GLN A 424 -10.07 17.58 -5.36
C GLN A 424 -9.37 18.86 -4.89
N PHE A 425 -8.13 18.79 -4.39
CA PHE A 425 -7.29 19.95 -4.08
C PHE A 425 -6.18 20.18 -5.13
N ILE A 426 -5.68 19.14 -5.81
CA ILE A 426 -4.54 19.24 -6.74
C ILE A 426 -4.94 19.36 -8.22
N ASP A 427 -6.06 18.77 -8.61
CA ASP A 427 -6.55 18.70 -10.00
C ASP A 427 -8.06 19.00 -10.07
N ASN A 428 -8.43 20.20 -9.64
CA ASN A 428 -9.80 20.69 -9.67
C ASN A 428 -9.95 21.80 -10.73
N SER A 429 -11.12 21.85 -11.37
CA SER A 429 -11.41 22.77 -12.48
C SER A 429 -11.59 24.24 -12.06
N ASP A 430 -11.79 24.50 -10.77
CA ASP A 430 -11.81 25.83 -10.17
C ASP A 430 -10.44 26.24 -9.63
N PHE A 431 -9.73 25.37 -8.91
CA PHE A 431 -8.45 25.70 -8.26
C PHE A 431 -7.49 24.50 -8.18
N SER A 432 -6.23 24.75 -7.88
CA SER A 432 -5.20 23.72 -7.65
C SER A 432 -4.19 24.26 -6.64
N VAL A 433 -3.91 23.49 -5.58
CA VAL A 433 -2.90 23.86 -4.57
C VAL A 433 -1.50 23.50 -5.06
N ASP A 434 -0.51 24.34 -4.74
CA ASP A 434 0.90 24.14 -5.10
C ASP A 434 1.58 23.02 -4.30
N GLY A 435 0.87 22.44 -3.32
CA GLY A 435 1.26 21.21 -2.65
C GLY A 435 0.41 20.85 -1.42
N VAL A 436 0.65 19.66 -0.88
CA VAL A 436 -0.08 19.12 0.28
C VAL A 436 0.89 18.63 1.37
N LEU A 437 0.69 19.10 2.61
CA LEU A 437 1.41 18.67 3.81
C LEU A 437 0.59 17.64 4.57
N LYS A 438 1.15 16.44 4.72
CA LYS A 438 0.44 15.29 5.28
C LYS A 438 1.34 14.18 5.83
N ASP A 439 0.70 13.21 6.46
CA ASP A 439 1.34 12.24 7.35
C ASP A 439 1.60 10.86 6.65
N PHE A 440 0.97 10.62 5.48
CA PHE A 440 1.04 9.37 4.68
C PHE A 440 1.53 9.61 3.22
N PRO A 441 2.73 10.17 2.97
CA PRO A 441 3.06 10.86 1.71
C PRO A 441 2.95 10.03 0.41
N SER A 442 2.91 8.70 0.49
CA SER A 442 2.60 7.78 -0.63
C SER A 442 1.26 8.05 -1.33
N THR A 443 0.17 8.30 -0.60
CA THR A 443 -1.17 8.49 -1.20
C THR A 443 -1.26 9.74 -2.06
N ALA A 444 -0.57 10.82 -1.66
CA ALA A 444 -0.53 12.04 -2.47
C ALA A 444 0.40 11.86 -3.67
N SER A 445 1.49 11.10 -3.51
CA SER A 445 2.37 10.70 -4.61
C SER A 445 1.60 9.87 -5.66
N ALA A 446 0.73 8.96 -5.20
CA ALA A 446 -0.20 8.21 -6.05
C ALA A 446 -1.23 9.13 -6.73
N ALA A 447 -1.89 10.01 -5.98
CA ALA A 447 -2.86 10.95 -6.55
C ALA A 447 -2.23 11.84 -7.66
N ILE A 448 -1.00 12.33 -7.46
CA ILE A 448 -0.28 13.17 -8.43
C ILE A 448 0.25 12.37 -9.64
N ALA A 449 0.84 11.19 -9.43
CA ALA A 449 1.54 10.45 -10.50
C ALA A 449 0.66 9.39 -11.20
N CYS A 450 -0.35 8.87 -10.52
CA CYS A 450 -1.28 7.88 -11.06
C CYS A 450 -2.58 8.54 -11.56
N LEU A 451 -3.25 9.34 -10.71
CA LEU A 451 -4.68 9.61 -10.88
C LEU A 451 -4.99 11.00 -11.49
N ALA A 452 -4.14 12.00 -11.23
CA ALA A 452 -4.35 13.35 -11.73
C ALA A 452 -4.46 13.40 -13.26
N HIS A 453 -5.35 14.26 -13.74
CA HIS A 453 -5.65 14.51 -15.15
C HIS A 453 -6.20 13.31 -15.94
N THR A 454 -6.48 12.16 -15.29
CA THR A 454 -7.10 11.00 -15.94
C THR A 454 -8.58 11.21 -16.26
N LYS A 455 -9.29 12.05 -15.51
CA LYS A 455 -10.75 12.21 -15.58
C LYS A 455 -11.30 12.56 -16.97
N ASP A 456 -10.64 13.49 -17.67
CA ASP A 456 -11.06 13.95 -19.00
C ASP A 456 -10.42 13.12 -20.15
N ASN A 457 -9.48 12.24 -19.83
CA ASN A 457 -8.79 11.36 -20.77
C ASN A 457 -8.38 10.04 -20.08
N PRO A 458 -9.35 9.21 -19.65
CA PRO A 458 -9.06 7.98 -18.95
C PRO A 458 -8.37 7.01 -19.91
N LEU A 459 -7.47 6.18 -19.40
CA LEU A 459 -6.98 5.07 -20.21
C LEU A 459 -8.15 4.12 -20.48
N PRO A 460 -8.20 3.47 -21.67
CA PRO A 460 -9.05 2.29 -21.80
C PRO A 460 -8.61 1.31 -20.71
N PRO A 461 -9.56 0.73 -19.94
CA PRO A 461 -9.17 -0.26 -18.94
C PRO A 461 -8.39 -1.38 -19.63
N PRO A 462 -7.32 -1.92 -19.01
CA PRO A 462 -6.66 -3.12 -19.51
C PRO A 462 -7.72 -4.17 -19.86
N ARG A 463 -7.48 -4.87 -20.98
CA ARG A 463 -8.38 -5.93 -21.44
C ARG A 463 -8.56 -6.98 -20.33
N ASN A 464 -9.67 -7.71 -20.35
CA ASN A 464 -10.01 -8.66 -19.29
C ASN A 464 -9.09 -9.91 -19.24
N ASP A 465 -8.14 -10.05 -20.18
CA ASP A 465 -7.00 -11.00 -20.15
C ASP A 465 -5.72 -10.39 -19.52
N THR A 466 -5.76 -9.13 -19.07
CA THR A 466 -4.63 -8.34 -18.53
C THR A 466 -4.91 -7.64 -17.19
N ARG A 467 -6.10 -7.81 -16.61
CA ARG A 467 -6.46 -7.40 -15.24
C ARG A 467 -7.63 -8.24 -14.71
N PRO A 468 -7.87 -8.29 -13.39
CA PRO A 468 -9.15 -8.75 -12.85
C PRO A 468 -10.34 -7.91 -13.36
N PRO A 469 -11.49 -8.52 -13.66
CA PRO A 469 -12.78 -7.85 -13.69
C PRO A 469 -13.14 -7.34 -12.28
N ILE A 470 -13.79 -6.18 -12.25
CA ILE A 470 -14.43 -5.62 -11.06
C ILE A 470 -15.79 -6.32 -10.91
N ILE A 471 -16.02 -6.92 -9.75
CA ILE A 471 -17.27 -7.54 -9.34
C ILE A 471 -17.82 -6.69 -8.19
N THR A 472 -19.12 -6.35 -8.21
CA THR A 472 -19.73 -5.68 -7.06
C THR A 472 -19.97 -6.65 -5.90
N HIS A 473 -20.15 -6.09 -4.70
CA HIS A 473 -20.79 -6.79 -3.59
C HIS A 473 -22.04 -6.04 -3.14
N ASN A 474 -23.20 -6.58 -3.54
CA ASN A 474 -24.53 -5.98 -3.47
C ASN A 474 -24.61 -4.60 -4.16
N GLY A 475 -23.97 -4.46 -5.32
CA GLY A 475 -23.80 -3.17 -6.03
C GLY A 475 -22.73 -2.27 -5.39
N ALA A 476 -22.84 -0.95 -5.56
CA ALA A 476 -22.01 0.05 -4.88
C ALA A 476 -22.49 0.28 -3.43
N SER A 477 -22.47 -0.79 -2.62
CA SER A 477 -23.02 -0.85 -1.27
C SER A 477 -22.23 -0.04 -0.22
N GLY A 478 -21.06 0.49 -0.59
CA GLY A 478 -20.35 1.53 0.16
C GLY A 478 -21.04 2.90 0.11
N ILE A 479 -21.78 3.17 -0.97
CA ILE A 479 -22.34 4.49 -1.32
C ILE A 479 -23.85 4.56 -1.05
N PHE A 480 -24.57 3.51 -1.43
CA PHE A 480 -26.03 3.40 -1.35
C PHE A 480 -26.42 2.09 -0.64
N PRO A 481 -27.64 1.96 -0.08
CA PRO A 481 -28.10 0.70 0.50
C PRO A 481 -27.93 -0.48 -0.47
N GLY A 482 -27.32 -1.56 0.00
CA GLY A 482 -26.98 -2.72 -0.83
C GLY A 482 -28.20 -3.36 -1.51
N ALA A 483 -27.97 -3.97 -2.68
CA ALA A 483 -28.97 -4.62 -3.53
C ALA A 483 -30.14 -3.71 -3.97
N SER A 484 -29.97 -2.38 -3.87
CA SER A 484 -30.95 -1.40 -4.31
C SER A 484 -30.75 -0.94 -5.76
N ASP A 485 -31.82 -0.42 -6.35
CA ASP A 485 -31.81 0.18 -7.68
C ASP A 485 -30.88 1.41 -7.82
N LEU A 486 -30.43 2.02 -6.72
CA LEU A 486 -29.39 3.04 -6.72
C LEU A 486 -27.98 2.44 -6.63
N ALA A 487 -27.76 1.44 -5.76
CA ALA A 487 -26.45 0.78 -5.64
C ALA A 487 -26.03 0.12 -6.96
N TYR A 488 -26.95 -0.49 -7.70
CA TYR A 488 -26.67 -1.06 -9.02
C TYR A 488 -26.48 -0.01 -10.12
N ARG A 489 -27.16 1.14 -10.05
CA ARG A 489 -26.94 2.24 -11.00
C ARG A 489 -25.57 2.88 -10.79
N GLN A 490 -25.24 3.22 -9.55
CA GLN A 490 -23.94 3.80 -9.20
C GLN A 490 -22.79 2.87 -9.62
N ALA A 491 -22.87 1.56 -9.36
CA ALA A 491 -21.83 0.62 -9.79
C ALA A 491 -21.62 0.56 -11.32
N VAL A 492 -22.67 0.76 -12.12
CA VAL A 492 -22.58 0.83 -13.58
C VAL A 492 -22.03 2.18 -14.05
N GLU A 493 -22.31 3.26 -13.33
CA GLU A 493 -21.77 4.61 -13.58
C GLU A 493 -20.28 4.72 -13.19
N ASP A 494 -19.88 4.12 -12.06
CA ASP A 494 -18.49 3.86 -11.68
C ASP A 494 -17.78 3.03 -12.76
N GLY A 495 -18.50 2.05 -13.29
CA GLY A 495 -18.12 1.18 -14.41
C GLY A 495 -17.46 -0.12 -13.98
N THR A 496 -18.14 -0.85 -13.10
CA THR A 496 -17.88 -2.26 -12.80
C THR A 496 -18.00 -3.16 -14.04
N ASP A 497 -17.28 -4.29 -14.08
CA ASP A 497 -17.36 -5.25 -15.17
C ASP A 497 -18.53 -6.23 -15.00
N ILE A 498 -18.82 -6.60 -13.75
CA ILE A 498 -19.88 -7.54 -13.36
C ILE A 498 -20.69 -6.91 -12.21
N ILE A 499 -22.02 -7.08 -12.25
CA ILE A 499 -22.89 -6.80 -11.10
C ILE A 499 -23.44 -8.09 -10.49
N ASP A 500 -23.53 -8.12 -9.17
CA ASP A 500 -23.95 -9.28 -8.38
C ASP A 500 -25.39 -9.18 -7.87
N CYS A 501 -26.01 -10.31 -7.54
CA CYS A 501 -27.30 -10.38 -6.86
C CYS A 501 -27.35 -11.65 -6.00
N SER A 502 -27.16 -11.49 -4.69
CA SER A 502 -27.50 -12.49 -3.68
C SER A 502 -29.02 -12.69 -3.66
N VAL A 503 -29.51 -13.86 -4.04
CA VAL A 503 -30.94 -14.12 -4.20
C VAL A 503 -31.54 -14.61 -2.89
N GLN A 504 -32.56 -13.90 -2.41
CA GLN A 504 -33.45 -14.36 -1.35
C GLN A 504 -34.84 -14.63 -1.91
N MET A 505 -35.60 -15.45 -1.21
CA MET A 505 -36.99 -15.79 -1.56
C MET A 505 -37.95 -15.14 -0.56
N SER A 506 -39.06 -14.60 -1.07
CA SER A 506 -40.23 -14.25 -0.27
C SER A 506 -41.08 -15.49 0.05
N LYS A 507 -42.02 -15.36 0.99
CA LYS A 507 -43.00 -16.40 1.37
C LYS A 507 -43.90 -16.84 0.21
N ASP A 508 -44.20 -15.94 -0.71
CA ASP A 508 -44.95 -16.15 -1.96
C ASP A 508 -44.02 -16.51 -3.15
N ALA A 509 -42.81 -17.00 -2.85
CA ALA A 509 -41.82 -17.55 -3.78
C ALA A 509 -41.35 -16.58 -4.90
N VAL A 510 -41.32 -15.27 -4.62
CA VAL A 510 -40.71 -14.27 -5.49
C VAL A 510 -39.21 -14.17 -5.18
N PRO A 511 -38.30 -14.38 -6.16
CA PRO A 511 -36.87 -14.16 -6.00
C PRO A 511 -36.52 -12.68 -6.08
N PHE A 512 -35.69 -12.19 -5.16
CA PHE A 512 -35.23 -10.79 -5.10
C PHE A 512 -33.78 -10.68 -4.62
N CYS A 513 -33.11 -9.57 -4.94
CA CYS A 513 -31.72 -9.34 -4.53
C CYS A 513 -31.66 -8.78 -3.10
N MET A 514 -30.93 -9.46 -2.21
CA MET A 514 -30.62 -9.03 -0.83
C MET A 514 -29.49 -9.91 -0.26
N ASP A 515 -28.50 -9.30 0.41
CA ASP A 515 -27.32 -10.02 0.91
C ASP A 515 -27.64 -11.16 1.91
N SER A 516 -28.66 -10.95 2.74
CA SER A 516 -29.06 -11.86 3.82
C SER A 516 -30.56 -12.13 3.81
N PRO A 517 -31.02 -13.34 4.16
CA PRO A 517 -32.44 -13.61 4.41
C PRO A 517 -32.96 -12.88 5.66
N ASP A 518 -32.12 -12.47 6.62
CA ASP A 518 -32.51 -11.66 7.78
C ASP A 518 -32.56 -10.17 7.41
N LEU A 519 -33.78 -9.67 7.21
CA LEU A 519 -34.03 -8.31 6.75
C LEU A 519 -33.71 -7.24 7.81
N THR A 520 -33.43 -7.61 9.06
CA THR A 520 -33.19 -6.63 10.16
C THR A 520 -31.90 -5.82 9.99
N LYS A 521 -30.89 -6.32 9.27
CA LYS A 521 -29.55 -5.72 9.19
C LYS A 521 -29.32 -4.81 7.98
N GLY A 522 -30.25 -4.80 7.02
CA GLY A 522 -30.16 -3.98 5.80
C GLY A 522 -31.50 -3.39 5.34
N THR A 523 -32.53 -3.38 6.18
CA THR A 523 -33.83 -2.74 5.89
C THR A 523 -34.50 -2.19 7.15
N THR A 524 -35.59 -1.44 6.98
CA THR A 524 -36.47 -1.00 8.09
C THR A 524 -37.31 -2.11 8.74
N ALA A 525 -37.08 -3.40 8.43
CA ALA A 525 -37.88 -4.51 8.98
C ALA A 525 -37.89 -4.55 10.51
N ALA A 526 -36.75 -4.24 11.15
CA ALA A 526 -36.60 -4.25 12.61
C ALA A 526 -37.54 -3.27 13.35
N THR A 527 -38.06 -2.23 12.68
CA THR A 527 -39.04 -1.28 13.26
C THR A 527 -40.46 -1.52 12.76
N MET A 528 -40.64 -2.15 11.60
CA MET A 528 -41.95 -2.35 10.96
C MET A 528 -42.60 -3.71 11.27
N PHE A 529 -41.80 -4.76 11.49
CA PHE A 529 -42.28 -6.15 11.61
C PHE A 529 -41.82 -6.83 12.92
N THR A 530 -41.78 -6.09 14.02
CA THR A 530 -41.39 -6.59 15.36
C THR A 530 -42.18 -7.81 15.85
N THR A 531 -43.39 -8.04 15.32
CA THR A 531 -44.23 -9.21 15.60
C THR A 531 -43.96 -10.43 14.70
N LYS A 532 -43.07 -10.30 13.70
CA LYS A 532 -42.63 -11.36 12.77
C LYS A 532 -41.24 -11.92 13.11
N VAL A 533 -40.70 -11.57 14.29
CA VAL A 533 -39.38 -12.04 14.75
C VAL A 533 -39.42 -13.56 15.02
N ALA A 534 -38.44 -14.29 14.49
CA ALA A 534 -38.31 -15.74 14.64
C ALA A 534 -36.86 -16.14 14.90
N ASN A 535 -36.64 -17.36 15.40
CA ASN A 535 -35.33 -18.01 15.50
C ASN A 535 -35.26 -19.10 14.43
N VAL A 536 -34.22 -19.08 13.59
CA VAL A 536 -33.95 -20.12 12.58
C VAL A 536 -32.46 -20.44 12.67
N ASN A 537 -32.13 -21.44 13.49
CA ASN A 537 -30.75 -21.78 13.86
C ASN A 537 -29.95 -22.34 12.67
N GLU A 538 -30.66 -22.88 11.67
CA GLU A 538 -30.16 -23.35 10.39
C GLU A 538 -29.67 -22.22 9.47
N ILE A 539 -30.02 -20.97 9.76
CA ILE A 539 -29.68 -19.78 8.98
C ILE A 539 -28.75 -18.84 9.75
N GLN A 540 -29.05 -18.56 11.03
CA GLN A 540 -28.17 -17.78 11.90
C GLN A 540 -28.40 -18.09 13.39
N ASN A 541 -27.39 -17.84 14.21
CA ASN A 541 -27.54 -17.88 15.66
C ASN A 541 -28.27 -16.62 16.15
N GLY A 542 -29.49 -16.79 16.66
CA GLY A 542 -30.32 -15.72 17.24
C GLY A 542 -31.53 -15.30 16.39
N SER A 543 -32.27 -14.33 16.91
CA SER A 543 -33.56 -13.90 16.35
C SER A 543 -33.42 -12.92 15.19
N GLY A 544 -34.12 -13.16 14.08
CA GLY A 544 -34.17 -12.29 12.90
C GLY A 544 -35.59 -12.08 12.39
N ILE A 545 -35.74 -11.33 11.29
CA ILE A 545 -37.01 -11.20 10.55
C ILE A 545 -36.74 -11.68 9.11
N PHE A 546 -37.16 -12.90 8.80
CA PHE A 546 -36.70 -13.59 7.60
C PHE A 546 -37.59 -13.34 6.38
N SER A 547 -36.95 -13.21 5.20
CA SER A 547 -37.63 -12.96 3.93
C SER A 547 -38.69 -14.00 3.59
N PHE A 548 -38.42 -15.28 3.86
CA PHE A 548 -39.30 -16.40 3.56
C PHE A 548 -40.56 -16.48 4.44
N ASP A 549 -40.70 -15.61 5.46
CA ASP A 549 -41.89 -15.48 6.30
C ASP A 549 -42.74 -14.22 6.02
N LEU A 550 -42.29 -13.36 5.09
CA LEU A 550 -43.00 -12.18 4.58
C LEU A 550 -43.40 -12.37 3.10
N SER A 551 -44.57 -11.88 2.70
CA SER A 551 -44.89 -11.80 1.26
C SER A 551 -44.05 -10.74 0.55
N TRP A 552 -43.89 -10.83 -0.77
CA TRP A 552 -43.21 -9.82 -1.57
C TRP A 552 -43.89 -8.45 -1.41
N SER A 553 -45.22 -8.42 -1.28
CA SER A 553 -45.98 -7.20 -0.98
C SER A 553 -45.73 -6.63 0.42
N GLU A 554 -45.40 -7.45 1.44
CA GLU A 554 -44.92 -6.97 2.74
C GLU A 554 -43.50 -6.41 2.62
N ILE A 555 -42.59 -7.12 1.93
CA ILE A 555 -41.20 -6.72 1.70
C ILE A 555 -41.10 -5.41 0.92
N GLN A 556 -41.96 -5.19 -0.08
CA GLN A 556 -42.03 -3.93 -0.84
C GLN A 556 -42.47 -2.70 -0.02
N THR A 557 -42.94 -2.86 1.23
CA THR A 557 -43.19 -1.73 2.13
C THR A 557 -41.92 -1.25 2.85
N LEU A 558 -40.87 -2.07 2.87
CA LEU A 558 -39.60 -1.76 3.53
C LEU A 558 -38.79 -0.74 2.74
N LYS A 559 -37.97 0.02 3.45
CA LYS A 559 -36.85 0.76 2.84
C LYS A 559 -35.56 -0.02 3.08
N PRO A 560 -34.66 -0.11 2.10
CA PRO A 560 -33.32 -0.63 2.34
C PRO A 560 -32.56 0.36 3.24
N ASP A 561 -31.65 -0.14 4.07
CA ASP A 561 -30.89 0.66 5.04
C ASP A 561 -29.38 0.57 4.81
N LEU A 562 -28.70 1.71 4.69
CA LEU A 562 -27.25 1.78 4.53
C LEU A 562 -26.56 1.66 5.89
N VAL A 563 -25.98 0.49 6.15
CA VAL A 563 -25.19 0.20 7.37
C VAL A 563 -23.79 -0.23 6.93
N GLY A 564 -22.76 0.50 7.40
CA GLY A 564 -21.36 0.09 7.23
C GLY A 564 -20.91 -0.84 8.37
N PRO A 565 -19.98 -1.78 8.12
CA PRO A 565 -19.55 -2.76 9.12
C PRO A 565 -18.93 -2.10 10.37
N PHE A 566 -18.30 -0.94 10.22
CA PHE A 566 -17.64 -0.19 11.30
C PHE A 566 -18.53 0.87 11.98
N ASN A 567 -19.86 0.84 11.76
CA ASN A 567 -20.79 1.82 12.33
C ASN A 567 -20.82 1.83 13.88
N GLN A 568 -20.48 0.72 14.54
CA GLN A 568 -20.36 0.66 16.01
C GLN A 568 -19.13 1.46 16.51
N GLU A 569 -18.03 1.42 15.76
CA GLU A 569 -16.78 2.16 16.01
C GLU A 569 -16.88 3.65 15.60
N GLY A 570 -18.07 4.11 15.22
CA GLY A 570 -18.34 5.50 14.83
C GLY A 570 -18.08 5.82 13.35
N LEU A 571 -17.58 4.88 12.55
CA LEU A 571 -17.30 5.05 11.13
C LEU A 571 -18.56 4.73 10.31
N LYS A 572 -19.35 5.76 9.98
CA LYS A 572 -20.70 5.64 9.41
C LYS A 572 -20.77 6.01 7.93
N ARG A 573 -21.22 5.09 7.08
CA ARG A 573 -21.54 5.38 5.66
C ARG A 573 -22.55 6.53 5.51
N ASN A 574 -22.50 7.18 4.34
CA ASN A 574 -23.17 8.43 3.99
C ASN A 574 -24.63 8.53 4.52
N PRO A 575 -24.88 9.33 5.58
CA PRO A 575 -26.20 9.45 6.19
C PRO A 575 -27.30 9.98 5.26
N ALA A 576 -26.96 10.76 4.23
CA ALA A 576 -27.94 11.26 3.26
C ALA A 576 -28.47 10.15 2.33
N ALA A 577 -27.66 9.12 2.08
CA ALA A 577 -28.08 7.94 1.31
C ALA A 577 -28.87 6.92 2.13
N LYS A 578 -29.00 7.11 3.46
CA LYS A 578 -29.32 6.04 4.41
C LYS A 578 -30.56 5.19 4.05
N ASN A 579 -31.66 5.79 3.60
CA ASN A 579 -32.91 5.09 3.25
C ASN A 579 -33.30 5.34 1.77
N SER A 580 -32.31 5.39 0.88
CA SER A 580 -32.50 5.73 -0.53
C SER A 580 -32.59 4.50 -1.44
N GLY A 581 -33.26 4.64 -2.58
CA GLY A 581 -33.49 3.55 -3.53
C GLY A 581 -34.62 2.59 -3.11
N LYS A 582 -34.68 1.46 -3.78
CA LYS A 582 -35.69 0.40 -3.62
C LYS A 582 -35.04 -0.98 -3.77
N LEU A 583 -35.55 -1.97 -3.02
CA LEU A 583 -35.23 -3.38 -3.22
C LEU A 583 -35.67 -3.83 -4.63
N MET A 584 -34.86 -4.66 -5.29
CA MET A 584 -35.12 -5.15 -6.64
C MET A 584 -35.53 -6.63 -6.66
N ALA A 585 -36.61 -6.96 -7.37
CA ALA A 585 -36.88 -8.35 -7.74
C ALA A 585 -35.82 -8.84 -8.73
N LEU A 586 -35.53 -10.15 -8.74
CA LEU A 586 -34.52 -10.73 -9.64
C LEU A 586 -34.86 -10.44 -11.11
N ALA A 587 -36.14 -10.45 -11.49
CA ALA A 587 -36.58 -10.09 -12.83
C ALA A 587 -36.24 -8.63 -13.22
N ASP A 588 -36.35 -7.68 -12.27
CA ASP A 588 -36.00 -6.28 -12.50
C ASP A 588 -34.47 -6.10 -12.61
N PHE A 589 -33.70 -6.82 -11.78
CA PHE A 589 -32.24 -6.85 -11.85
C PHE A 589 -31.77 -7.40 -13.21
N LEU A 590 -32.29 -8.56 -13.64
CA LEU A 590 -31.98 -9.17 -14.94
C LEU A 590 -32.40 -8.29 -16.13
N ALA A 591 -33.48 -7.52 -15.98
CA ALA A 591 -33.90 -6.55 -16.99
C ALA A 591 -33.03 -5.29 -17.01
N PHE A 592 -32.49 -4.86 -15.85
CA PHE A 592 -31.53 -3.77 -15.74
C PHE A 592 -30.17 -4.16 -16.32
N SER A 593 -29.59 -5.28 -15.88
CA SER A 593 -28.29 -5.79 -16.34
C SER A 593 -28.21 -5.95 -17.86
N LYS A 594 -29.28 -6.43 -18.51
CA LYS A 594 -29.35 -6.54 -19.98
C LYS A 594 -29.38 -5.20 -20.72
N ARG A 595 -29.77 -4.10 -20.08
CA ARG A 595 -29.69 -2.73 -20.65
C ARG A 595 -28.37 -2.03 -20.30
N SER A 596 -27.68 -2.47 -19.26
CA SER A 596 -26.42 -1.90 -18.78
C SER A 596 -25.20 -2.37 -19.58
N ASN A 597 -24.15 -1.55 -19.57
CA ASN A 597 -22.87 -1.81 -20.24
C ASN A 597 -21.91 -2.69 -19.42
N VAL A 598 -22.44 -3.64 -18.66
CA VAL A 598 -21.66 -4.62 -17.88
C VAL A 598 -21.35 -5.85 -18.74
N SER A 599 -20.18 -6.45 -18.54
CA SER A 599 -19.70 -7.65 -19.24
C SER A 599 -20.31 -8.95 -18.71
N GLY A 600 -20.92 -8.94 -17.52
CA GLY A 600 -21.59 -10.10 -16.95
C GLY A 600 -22.47 -9.80 -15.75
N ILE A 601 -23.07 -10.86 -15.23
CA ILE A 601 -23.82 -10.89 -13.96
C ILE A 601 -23.34 -12.05 -13.09
N LEU A 602 -23.34 -11.85 -11.78
CA LEU A 602 -23.16 -12.91 -10.79
C LEU A 602 -24.47 -13.09 -10.02
N VAL A 603 -25.01 -14.30 -10.00
CA VAL A 603 -26.23 -14.63 -9.24
C VAL A 603 -25.83 -15.60 -8.15
N ASP A 604 -25.91 -15.15 -6.91
CA ASP A 604 -25.49 -15.90 -5.73
C ASP A 604 -26.70 -16.54 -5.04
N ILE A 605 -26.60 -17.84 -4.76
CA ILE A 605 -27.68 -18.69 -4.28
C ILE A 605 -27.20 -19.36 -3.00
N ARG A 606 -27.78 -19.01 -1.85
CA ARG A 606 -27.46 -19.61 -0.55
C ARG A 606 -28.70 -20.20 0.11
N ASN A 607 -28.50 -21.01 1.16
CA ASN A 607 -29.58 -21.58 1.98
C ASN A 607 -30.59 -22.49 1.22
N ALA A 608 -30.21 -23.01 0.04
CA ALA A 608 -31.12 -23.80 -0.81
C ALA A 608 -31.71 -25.06 -0.13
N PRO A 609 -30.96 -25.85 0.68
CA PRO A 609 -31.52 -26.99 1.38
C PRO A 609 -32.62 -26.60 2.38
N TYR A 610 -32.42 -25.51 3.14
CA TYR A 610 -33.42 -25.01 4.09
C TYR A 610 -34.69 -24.56 3.37
N LEU A 611 -34.57 -23.77 2.30
CA LEU A 611 -35.72 -23.28 1.52
C LEU A 611 -36.54 -24.43 0.91
N ALA A 612 -35.89 -25.50 0.47
CA ALA A 612 -36.59 -26.70 -0.02
C ALA A 612 -37.43 -27.39 1.07
N THR A 613 -37.01 -27.40 2.34
CA THR A 613 -37.86 -27.87 3.47
C THR A 613 -39.10 -27.01 3.69
N ARG A 614 -39.03 -25.71 3.33
CA ARG A 614 -40.16 -24.77 3.36
C ARG A 614 -41.07 -24.88 2.12
N GLY A 615 -40.76 -25.77 1.18
CA GLY A 615 -41.48 -25.93 -0.08
C GLY A 615 -41.12 -24.91 -1.16
N ILE A 616 -39.97 -24.22 -1.03
CA ILE A 616 -39.53 -23.16 -1.94
C ILE A 616 -38.27 -23.61 -2.72
N SER A 617 -38.38 -23.78 -4.04
CA SER A 617 -37.22 -24.08 -4.90
C SER A 617 -36.55 -22.81 -5.39
N ILE A 618 -35.51 -22.35 -4.69
CA ILE A 618 -34.68 -21.22 -5.15
C ILE A 618 -33.94 -21.55 -6.45
N VAL A 619 -33.47 -22.80 -6.61
CA VAL A 619 -32.75 -23.27 -7.81
C VAL A 619 -33.63 -23.22 -9.06
N ASP A 620 -34.89 -23.64 -8.97
CA ASP A 620 -35.81 -23.57 -10.11
C ASP A 620 -36.32 -22.15 -10.35
N ALA A 621 -36.52 -21.35 -9.30
CA ALA A 621 -36.89 -19.93 -9.44
C ALA A 621 -35.80 -19.14 -10.19
N VAL A 622 -34.53 -19.30 -9.81
CA VAL A 622 -33.39 -18.66 -10.49
C VAL A 622 -33.17 -19.23 -11.89
N SER A 623 -33.21 -20.56 -12.06
CA SER A 623 -33.13 -21.19 -13.39
C SER A 623 -34.19 -20.63 -14.35
N SER A 624 -35.44 -20.52 -13.88
CA SER A 624 -36.57 -20.00 -14.65
C SER A 624 -36.44 -18.51 -14.95
N ALA A 625 -35.99 -17.70 -13.97
CA ALA A 625 -35.77 -16.27 -14.17
C ALA A 625 -34.71 -15.99 -15.24
N LEU A 626 -33.58 -16.73 -15.22
CA LEU A 626 -32.51 -16.62 -16.21
C LEU A 626 -32.96 -17.04 -17.61
N VAL A 627 -33.69 -18.16 -17.74
CA VAL A 627 -34.22 -18.61 -19.05
C VAL A 627 -35.30 -17.66 -19.57
N ASN A 628 -36.19 -17.15 -18.73
CA ASN A 628 -37.22 -16.17 -19.13
C ASN A 628 -36.59 -14.83 -19.56
N ALA A 629 -35.51 -14.39 -18.90
CA ALA A 629 -34.70 -13.26 -19.34
C ALA A 629 -33.82 -13.57 -20.58
N SER A 630 -33.85 -14.81 -21.09
CA SER A 630 -33.01 -15.31 -22.18
C SER A 630 -31.50 -15.13 -21.93
N TYR A 631 -31.05 -15.36 -20.70
CA TYR A 631 -29.62 -15.43 -20.35
C TYR A 631 -28.97 -16.75 -20.78
N ASP A 632 -29.75 -17.82 -20.93
CA ASP A 632 -29.31 -19.12 -21.48
C ASP A 632 -28.86 -19.07 -22.95
N LYS A 633 -29.12 -17.95 -23.64
CA LYS A 633 -28.79 -17.70 -25.05
C LYS A 633 -28.00 -16.40 -25.25
N ASP A 634 -27.60 -15.73 -24.16
CA ASP A 634 -26.88 -14.46 -24.25
C ASP A 634 -25.38 -14.71 -24.48
N THR A 635 -24.83 -14.17 -25.57
CA THR A 635 -23.40 -14.27 -25.90
C THR A 635 -22.64 -12.96 -25.67
N ARG A 636 -23.32 -11.92 -25.16
CA ARG A 636 -22.71 -10.63 -24.80
C ARG A 636 -22.33 -10.58 -23.32
N GLN A 637 -23.15 -11.17 -22.45
CA GLN A 637 -22.94 -11.14 -21.00
C GLN A 637 -22.63 -12.52 -20.43
N GLN A 638 -21.50 -12.63 -19.73
CA GLN A 638 -21.16 -13.82 -18.96
C GLN A 638 -22.11 -13.97 -17.76
N VAL A 639 -22.63 -15.17 -17.54
CA VAL A 639 -23.41 -15.51 -16.35
C VAL A 639 -22.53 -16.33 -15.41
N LEU A 640 -22.43 -15.87 -14.18
CA LEU A 640 -21.78 -16.58 -13.09
C LEU A 640 -22.85 -16.99 -12.08
N ILE A 641 -22.91 -18.26 -11.72
CA ILE A 641 -23.75 -18.80 -10.65
C ILE A 641 -22.85 -19.07 -9.46
N ALA A 642 -23.05 -18.33 -8.37
CA ALA A 642 -22.33 -18.53 -7.13
C ALA A 642 -23.19 -19.28 -6.11
N SER A 643 -22.55 -20.08 -5.26
CA SER A 643 -23.18 -20.71 -4.10
C SER A 643 -22.12 -21.14 -3.09
N ASP A 644 -22.52 -21.19 -1.82
CA ASP A 644 -21.81 -21.93 -0.76
C ASP A 644 -22.12 -23.45 -0.80
N ASP A 645 -23.14 -23.87 -1.55
CA ASP A 645 -23.62 -25.26 -1.68
C ASP A 645 -23.18 -25.87 -3.03
N SER A 646 -22.39 -26.93 -2.97
CA SER A 646 -21.87 -27.66 -4.14
C SER A 646 -22.97 -28.39 -4.93
N ALA A 647 -24.05 -28.84 -4.29
CA ALA A 647 -25.19 -29.48 -4.95
C ALA A 647 -26.03 -28.46 -5.74
N VAL A 648 -26.09 -27.19 -5.32
CA VAL A 648 -26.62 -26.08 -6.14
C VAL A 648 -25.77 -25.91 -7.40
N LEU A 649 -24.45 -25.86 -7.29
CA LEU A 649 -23.56 -25.69 -8.46
C LEU A 649 -23.67 -26.87 -9.44
N VAL A 650 -23.81 -28.10 -8.94
CA VAL A 650 -24.13 -29.29 -9.76
C VAL A 650 -25.49 -29.14 -10.45
N ALA A 651 -26.52 -28.60 -9.79
CA ALA A 651 -27.84 -28.41 -10.39
C ALA A 651 -27.88 -27.35 -11.53
N PHE A 652 -26.85 -26.50 -11.65
CA PHE A 652 -26.66 -25.57 -12.77
C PHE A 652 -25.75 -26.09 -13.90
N SER A 653 -25.09 -27.25 -13.74
CA SER A 653 -24.27 -27.89 -14.80
C SER A 653 -25.02 -28.17 -16.11
N LYS A 654 -26.36 -28.20 -16.07
CA LYS A 654 -27.26 -28.25 -17.23
C LYS A 654 -27.15 -27.02 -18.18
N PHE A 655 -26.51 -25.94 -17.75
CA PHE A 655 -26.29 -24.72 -18.53
C PHE A 655 -24.78 -24.52 -18.84
N PRO A 656 -24.23 -25.13 -19.90
CA PRO A 656 -22.79 -25.12 -20.18
C PRO A 656 -22.20 -23.75 -20.56
N GLY A 657 -23.03 -22.71 -20.71
CA GLY A 657 -22.59 -21.33 -20.90
C GLY A 657 -22.46 -20.51 -19.59
N PHE A 658 -22.86 -21.07 -18.44
CA PHE A 658 -22.77 -20.41 -17.15
C PHE A 658 -21.52 -20.89 -16.40
N LYS A 659 -20.70 -19.97 -15.87
CA LYS A 659 -19.63 -20.32 -14.93
C LYS A 659 -20.20 -20.60 -13.55
N ARG A 660 -19.69 -21.61 -12.87
CA ARG A 660 -20.05 -21.99 -11.49
C ARG A 660 -18.96 -21.52 -10.53
N VAL A 661 -19.35 -20.90 -9.43
CA VAL A 661 -18.44 -20.25 -8.48
C VAL A 661 -18.71 -20.76 -7.07
N LEU A 662 -17.76 -21.46 -6.46
CA LEU A 662 -17.87 -21.82 -5.04
C LEU A 662 -17.56 -20.61 -4.16
N GLN A 663 -18.42 -20.28 -3.20
CA GLN A 663 -18.12 -19.28 -2.18
C GLN A 663 -17.52 -19.94 -0.94
N ILE A 664 -16.34 -19.49 -0.53
CA ILE A 664 -15.73 -19.83 0.75
C ILE A 664 -15.78 -18.57 1.63
N GLY A 665 -16.91 -18.41 2.33
CA GLY A 665 -17.19 -17.23 3.15
C GLY A 665 -16.37 -17.11 4.43
N HIS A 666 -15.69 -18.19 4.86
CA HIS A 666 -14.79 -18.19 6.00
C HIS A 666 -13.32 -18.01 5.56
N MET A 667 -12.46 -17.60 6.49
CA MET A 667 -11.01 -17.51 6.21
C MET A 667 -10.38 -18.91 6.27
N ILE A 668 -9.52 -19.22 5.31
CA ILE A 668 -8.71 -20.45 5.25
C ILE A 668 -7.22 -20.10 5.16
N SER A 669 -6.34 -20.85 5.81
CA SER A 669 -4.89 -20.60 5.73
C SER A 669 -4.20 -21.38 4.61
N ASP A 670 -4.86 -22.43 4.13
CA ASP A 670 -4.39 -23.34 3.09
C ASP A 670 -5.56 -24.17 2.52
N ALA A 671 -5.33 -24.90 1.44
CA ALA A 671 -6.25 -25.91 0.90
C ALA A 671 -5.56 -27.29 0.73
N SER A 672 -6.28 -28.35 1.08
CA SER A 672 -5.86 -29.73 0.81
C SER A 672 -6.00 -30.05 -0.68
N LYS A 673 -5.05 -30.82 -1.23
CA LYS A 673 -5.04 -31.17 -2.67
C LYS A 673 -6.32 -31.91 -3.07
N GLN A 674 -6.86 -32.73 -2.17
CA GLN A 674 -8.11 -33.45 -2.40
C GLN A 674 -9.29 -32.49 -2.51
N SER A 675 -9.38 -31.48 -1.64
CA SER A 675 -10.43 -30.45 -1.67
C SER A 675 -10.45 -29.72 -3.01
N VAL A 676 -9.26 -29.28 -3.48
CA VAL A 676 -9.14 -28.60 -4.78
C VAL A 676 -9.54 -29.54 -5.94
N GLU A 677 -9.17 -30.82 -5.88
CA GLU A 677 -9.57 -31.84 -6.87
C GLU A 677 -11.08 -32.18 -6.81
N GLU A 678 -11.76 -32.02 -5.68
CA GLU A 678 -13.22 -32.10 -5.57
C GLU A 678 -13.90 -30.85 -6.15
N VAL A 679 -13.46 -29.65 -5.76
CA VAL A 679 -14.05 -28.37 -6.22
C VAL A 679 -14.03 -28.24 -7.74
N ALA A 680 -12.94 -28.65 -8.39
CA ALA A 680 -12.80 -28.65 -9.86
C ALA A 680 -13.80 -29.55 -10.62
N LYS A 681 -14.59 -30.39 -9.92
CA LYS A 681 -15.65 -31.21 -10.55
C LYS A 681 -16.95 -30.42 -10.74
N PHE A 682 -17.24 -29.48 -9.85
CA PHE A 682 -18.53 -28.78 -9.80
C PHE A 682 -18.45 -27.26 -9.93
N ALA A 683 -17.27 -26.65 -9.73
CA ALA A 683 -17.02 -25.22 -9.92
C ALA A 683 -15.99 -24.96 -11.03
N ASP A 684 -16.08 -23.78 -11.65
CA ASP A 684 -15.13 -23.25 -12.64
C ASP A 684 -14.27 -22.12 -12.04
N ALA A 685 -14.67 -21.60 -10.88
CA ALA A 685 -13.99 -20.56 -10.11
C ALA A 685 -14.30 -20.69 -8.60
N VAL A 686 -13.50 -20.03 -7.77
CA VAL A 686 -13.72 -19.94 -6.31
C VAL A 686 -13.67 -18.47 -5.88
N SER A 687 -14.61 -18.06 -5.04
CA SER A 687 -14.65 -16.75 -4.38
C SER A 687 -14.23 -16.90 -2.92
N ILE A 688 -13.17 -16.21 -2.50
CA ILE A 688 -12.59 -16.33 -1.16
C ILE A 688 -12.45 -14.99 -0.43
N SER A 689 -12.43 -15.06 0.89
CA SER A 689 -12.03 -13.93 1.74
C SER A 689 -10.59 -13.49 1.42
N ARG A 690 -10.37 -12.17 1.38
CA ARG A 690 -9.05 -11.53 1.23
C ARG A 690 -8.03 -11.99 2.30
N GLY A 691 -8.51 -12.29 3.51
CA GLY A 691 -7.70 -12.86 4.60
C GLY A 691 -7.24 -14.30 4.36
N SER A 692 -7.81 -14.99 3.37
CA SER A 692 -7.37 -16.30 2.89
C SER A 692 -6.27 -16.23 1.82
N VAL A 693 -5.84 -15.02 1.42
CA VAL A 693 -4.73 -14.78 0.46
C VAL A 693 -3.52 -14.20 1.19
N VAL A 694 -3.76 -13.27 2.10
CA VAL A 694 -2.73 -12.58 2.88
C VAL A 694 -3.07 -12.74 4.35
N GLU A 695 -2.18 -13.39 5.10
CA GLU A 695 -2.39 -13.62 6.52
C GLU A 695 -2.15 -12.32 7.30
N VAL A 696 -3.17 -11.87 8.04
CA VAL A 696 -3.13 -10.63 8.83
C VAL A 696 -3.17 -10.97 10.31
N GLN A 697 -2.12 -10.62 11.05
CA GLN A 697 -2.09 -10.71 12.51
C GLN A 697 -1.97 -9.32 13.10
N GLY A 698 -2.91 -8.92 13.95
CA GLY A 698 -2.80 -7.65 14.69
C GLY A 698 -2.78 -6.40 13.81
N SER A 699 -3.47 -6.44 12.67
CA SER A 699 -3.42 -5.43 11.60
C SER A 699 -2.08 -5.29 10.88
N PHE A 700 -1.17 -6.26 10.99
CA PHE A 700 0.05 -6.36 10.16
C PHE A 700 -0.06 -7.52 9.16
N LEU A 701 0.48 -7.35 7.96
CA LEU A 701 0.61 -8.43 6.98
C LEU A 701 1.78 -9.35 7.37
N VAL A 702 1.51 -10.64 7.60
CA VAL A 702 2.50 -11.64 8.04
C VAL A 702 3.15 -12.36 6.88
N ARG A 703 2.33 -12.99 6.02
CA ARG A 703 2.77 -13.74 4.84
C ARG A 703 1.67 -13.79 3.77
N PHE A 704 2.03 -14.23 2.57
CA PHE A 704 1.06 -14.78 1.62
C PHE A 704 0.75 -16.25 1.95
N THR A 705 -0.40 -16.72 1.52
CA THR A 705 -0.79 -18.14 1.56
C THR A 705 -0.61 -18.80 0.19
N ASP A 706 -0.42 -20.11 0.15
CA ASP A 706 -0.29 -20.88 -1.09
C ASP A 706 -1.66 -21.16 -1.79
N VAL A 707 -2.75 -20.57 -1.28
CA VAL A 707 -4.13 -20.83 -1.74
C VAL A 707 -4.33 -20.48 -3.23
N ILE A 708 -3.70 -19.39 -3.73
CA ILE A 708 -3.79 -19.01 -5.15
C ILE A 708 -3.18 -20.11 -6.03
N ASP A 709 -1.89 -20.41 -5.83
CA ASP A 709 -1.14 -21.42 -6.59
C ASP A 709 -1.84 -22.79 -6.56
N LYS A 710 -2.45 -23.14 -5.42
CA LYS A 710 -3.21 -24.38 -5.27
C LYS A 710 -4.49 -24.40 -6.10
N MET A 711 -5.32 -23.35 -6.08
CA MET A 711 -6.52 -23.28 -6.92
C MET A 711 -6.15 -23.25 -8.42
N HIS A 712 -5.11 -22.49 -8.77
CA HIS A 712 -4.56 -22.45 -10.13
C HIS A 712 -4.03 -23.82 -10.59
N SER A 713 -3.49 -24.65 -9.69
CA SER A 713 -3.03 -26.01 -10.04
C SER A 713 -4.11 -26.96 -10.56
N ALA A 714 -5.40 -26.64 -10.31
CA ALA A 714 -6.56 -27.34 -10.85
C ALA A 714 -7.36 -26.50 -11.88
N ASN A 715 -6.79 -25.41 -12.39
CA ASN A 715 -7.43 -24.50 -13.36
C ASN A 715 -8.74 -23.86 -12.83
N LEU A 716 -8.84 -23.60 -11.53
CA LEU A 716 -9.92 -22.80 -10.94
C LEU A 716 -9.52 -21.32 -10.95
N SER A 717 -10.34 -20.45 -11.54
CA SER A 717 -10.16 -19.00 -11.44
C SER A 717 -10.45 -18.50 -10.02
N LEU A 718 -9.73 -17.50 -9.53
CA LEU A 718 -9.87 -17.00 -8.17
C LEU A 718 -10.44 -15.59 -8.10
N TYR A 719 -11.52 -15.42 -7.34
CA TYR A 719 -12.11 -14.11 -7.03
C TYR A 719 -11.84 -13.78 -5.55
N VAL A 720 -11.33 -12.57 -5.30
CA VAL A 720 -10.89 -12.15 -3.96
C VAL A 720 -11.76 -10.99 -3.47
N GLY A 721 -12.27 -11.07 -2.25
CA GLY A 721 -13.15 -10.06 -1.68
C GLY A 721 -13.31 -10.14 -0.16
N VAL A 722 -14.14 -9.30 0.46
CA VAL A 722 -14.76 -8.11 -0.12
C VAL A 722 -13.90 -6.90 0.25
N LEU A 723 -13.44 -6.16 -0.76
CA LEU A 723 -12.64 -4.94 -0.59
C LEU A 723 -13.54 -3.77 -0.16
N ARG A 724 -13.00 -2.91 0.71
CA ARG A 724 -13.71 -1.77 1.32
C ARG A 724 -12.76 -0.60 1.58
N ASP A 725 -13.25 0.61 1.35
CA ASP A 725 -12.47 1.86 1.45
C ASP A 725 -12.36 2.39 2.88
N GLU A 726 -13.21 1.93 3.80
CA GLU A 726 -13.09 2.26 5.22
C GLU A 726 -11.73 1.84 5.79
N PHE A 727 -10.92 2.80 6.24
CA PHE A 727 -9.55 2.54 6.70
C PHE A 727 -9.42 1.46 7.79
N MET A 728 -10.46 1.23 8.59
CA MET A 728 -10.51 0.15 9.60
C MET A 728 -10.56 -1.26 9.01
N ASN A 729 -10.84 -1.40 7.70
CA ASN A 729 -10.69 -2.64 6.94
C ASN A 729 -9.21 -2.95 6.63
N LEU A 730 -8.33 -1.94 6.63
CA LEU A 730 -6.99 -2.04 6.07
C LEU A 730 -5.94 -2.32 7.15
N ALA A 731 -5.12 -3.35 6.91
CA ALA A 731 -3.87 -3.56 7.64
C ALA A 731 -2.91 -2.36 7.48
N PHE A 732 -2.04 -2.13 8.46
CA PHE A 732 -1.10 -1.01 8.52
C PHE A 732 -0.18 -0.93 7.30
N ASP A 733 0.20 -2.07 6.70
CA ASP A 733 1.03 -2.11 5.49
C ASP A 733 0.36 -1.46 4.27
N PHE A 734 -0.98 -1.42 4.20
CA PHE A 734 -1.72 -0.65 3.18
C PHE A 734 -1.73 0.86 3.45
N CYS A 735 -1.22 1.31 4.60
CA CYS A 735 -1.12 2.73 4.98
C CYS A 735 -2.45 3.49 4.89
N ALA A 736 -3.55 2.83 5.29
CA ALA A 736 -4.93 3.33 5.19
C ALA A 736 -5.26 3.87 3.77
N ASN A 737 -4.83 3.15 2.73
CA ASN A 737 -5.09 3.49 1.33
C ASN A 737 -5.71 2.28 0.59
N PRO A 738 -7.01 2.30 0.23
CA PRO A 738 -7.65 1.17 -0.44
C PRO A 738 -7.05 0.87 -1.83
N MET A 739 -6.51 1.89 -2.52
CA MET A 739 -5.75 1.70 -3.75
C MET A 739 -4.56 0.74 -3.57
N ALA A 740 -3.94 0.69 -2.39
CA ALA A 740 -2.83 -0.24 -2.12
C ALA A 740 -3.32 -1.70 -1.98
N GLU A 741 -4.57 -1.91 -1.55
CA GLU A 741 -5.20 -3.24 -1.50
C GLU A 741 -5.57 -3.74 -2.91
N ILE A 742 -6.08 -2.84 -3.76
CA ILE A 742 -6.37 -3.13 -5.18
C ILE A 742 -5.08 -3.44 -5.95
N VAL A 743 -4.01 -2.65 -5.75
CA VAL A 743 -2.67 -2.91 -6.32
C VAL A 743 -2.15 -4.28 -5.86
N LEU A 744 -2.36 -4.67 -4.61
CA LEU A 744 -1.90 -5.97 -4.11
C LEU A 744 -2.55 -7.13 -4.86
N TYR A 745 -3.89 -7.22 -4.86
CA TYR A 745 -4.58 -8.35 -5.51
C TYR A 745 -4.45 -8.33 -7.04
N SER A 746 -4.31 -7.15 -7.65
CA SER A 746 -3.93 -7.04 -9.06
C SER A 746 -2.50 -7.52 -9.36
N SER A 747 -1.57 -7.43 -8.40
CA SER A 747 -0.19 -7.93 -8.56
C SER A 747 -0.05 -9.43 -8.27
N LEU A 748 -0.97 -9.99 -7.48
CA LEU A 748 -1.06 -11.43 -7.15
C LEU A 748 -1.86 -12.23 -8.20
N MET A 749 -2.16 -11.64 -9.37
CA MET A 749 -2.87 -12.29 -10.48
C MET A 749 -4.26 -12.88 -10.14
N ALA A 750 -4.98 -12.31 -9.18
CA ALA A 750 -6.39 -12.68 -8.95
C ALA A 750 -7.22 -12.45 -10.22
N GLU A 751 -8.05 -13.42 -10.62
CA GLU A 751 -8.93 -13.32 -11.80
C GLU A 751 -10.28 -12.63 -11.53
N GLY A 752 -10.42 -11.94 -10.40
CA GLY A 752 -11.55 -11.06 -10.10
C GLY A 752 -11.43 -10.42 -8.72
N ILE A 753 -11.91 -9.18 -8.60
CA ILE A 753 -11.90 -8.42 -7.35
C ILE A 753 -13.35 -8.05 -7.01
N ALA A 754 -13.84 -8.51 -5.86
CA ALA A 754 -15.16 -8.16 -5.35
C ALA A 754 -15.08 -6.98 -4.37
N THR A 755 -15.82 -5.90 -4.64
CA THR A 755 -15.75 -4.63 -3.89
C THR A 755 -17.11 -3.99 -3.65
N GLU A 756 -17.26 -3.30 -2.52
CA GLU A 756 -18.41 -2.44 -2.20
C GLU A 756 -18.26 -1.02 -2.77
N PHE A 757 -17.07 -0.70 -3.27
CA PHE A 757 -16.66 0.60 -3.83
C PHE A 757 -16.08 0.39 -5.25
N PRO A 758 -16.92 0.25 -6.29
CA PRO A 758 -16.45 -0.04 -7.65
C PRO A 758 -15.66 1.12 -8.27
N ALA A 759 -15.99 2.37 -7.91
CA ALA A 759 -15.29 3.57 -8.36
C ALA A 759 -13.77 3.49 -8.14
N THR A 760 -13.34 3.12 -6.93
CA THR A 760 -11.93 3.09 -6.50
C THR A 760 -11.11 2.07 -7.30
N ALA A 761 -11.69 0.89 -7.58
CA ALA A 761 -11.09 -0.09 -8.47
C ALA A 761 -11.09 0.37 -9.95
N ALA A 762 -12.18 0.98 -10.42
CA ALA A 762 -12.30 1.46 -11.79
C ALA A 762 -11.35 2.64 -12.07
N GLU A 763 -11.08 3.50 -11.09
CA GLU A 763 -10.11 4.59 -11.20
C GLU A 763 -8.68 4.05 -11.25
N TYR A 764 -8.32 3.07 -10.42
CA TYR A 764 -7.03 2.37 -10.54
C TYR A 764 -6.82 1.80 -11.95
N PHE A 765 -7.75 1.00 -12.46
CA PHE A 765 -7.64 0.35 -13.77
C PHE A 765 -7.79 1.29 -14.97
N ARG A 766 -8.17 2.55 -14.77
CA ARG A 766 -8.13 3.62 -15.79
C ARG A 766 -6.92 4.54 -15.65
N SER A 767 -6.10 4.35 -14.60
CA SER A 767 -4.91 5.14 -14.31
C SER A 767 -3.65 4.56 -14.98
N PRO A 768 -2.66 5.40 -15.34
CA PRO A 768 -1.31 4.95 -15.67
C PRO A 768 -0.67 3.93 -14.71
N CYS A 769 -1.04 3.90 -13.42
CA CYS A 769 -0.44 2.99 -12.44
C CYS A 769 -0.97 1.55 -12.47
N SER A 770 -1.99 1.23 -13.27
CA SER A 770 -2.32 -0.18 -13.60
C SER A 770 -1.53 -0.72 -14.80
N ASP A 771 -0.73 0.11 -15.45
CA ASP A 771 0.07 -0.25 -16.63
C ASP A 771 1.56 -0.24 -16.26
N PHE A 772 2.05 -1.39 -15.77
CA PHE A 772 3.45 -1.58 -15.38
C PHE A 772 4.47 -1.43 -16.52
N SER A 773 4.02 -1.25 -17.78
CA SER A 773 4.93 -0.88 -18.88
C SER A 773 5.31 0.60 -18.89
N LYS A 774 4.59 1.44 -18.13
CA LYS A 774 4.83 2.89 -18.04
C LYS A 774 5.90 3.24 -17.02
N ASN A 775 6.89 4.00 -17.48
CA ASN A 775 7.98 4.54 -16.65
C ASN A 775 7.51 5.83 -15.95
N LEU A 776 6.69 5.68 -14.90
CA LEU A 776 6.16 6.80 -14.11
C LEU A 776 7.19 7.36 -13.13
N THR A 777 7.00 8.63 -12.73
CA THR A 777 7.82 9.28 -11.69
C THR A 777 7.61 8.70 -10.30
N TYR A 778 6.46 8.06 -10.07
CA TYR A 778 6.13 7.25 -8.91
C TYR A 778 5.09 6.20 -9.34
N THR A 779 5.26 4.96 -8.87
CA THR A 779 4.28 3.89 -9.04
C THR A 779 3.92 3.36 -7.66
N ALA A 780 2.63 3.18 -7.37
CA ALA A 780 2.20 2.53 -6.14
C ALA A 780 2.69 1.08 -6.13
N MET A 781 3.56 0.72 -5.17
CA MET A 781 4.03 -0.64 -5.00
C MET A 781 3.03 -1.46 -4.17
N PRO A 782 2.82 -2.76 -4.46
CA PRO A 782 2.07 -3.63 -3.58
C PRO A 782 2.80 -3.76 -2.22
N PRO A 783 2.09 -3.68 -1.09
CA PRO A 783 2.69 -3.90 0.22
C PRO A 783 3.19 -5.34 0.33
N ARG A 784 4.31 -5.52 1.04
CA ARG A 784 4.98 -6.82 1.18
C ARG A 784 4.85 -7.29 2.63
N PRO A 785 4.23 -8.46 2.88
CA PRO A 785 4.15 -9.02 4.23
C PRO A 785 5.51 -9.10 4.93
N GLY A 786 5.51 -8.91 6.25
CA GLY A 786 6.71 -8.80 7.08
C GLY A 786 7.40 -7.43 7.07
N SER A 787 7.09 -6.53 6.13
CA SER A 787 7.82 -5.25 6.00
C SER A 787 7.71 -4.37 7.24
N LEU A 788 6.51 -4.23 7.82
CA LEU A 788 6.32 -3.47 9.05
C LEU A 788 6.65 -4.29 10.31
N LEU A 789 6.40 -5.60 10.31
CA LEU A 789 6.75 -6.48 11.43
C LEU A 789 8.25 -6.41 11.76
N ASN A 790 9.11 -6.40 10.73
CA ASN A 790 10.57 -6.30 10.88
C ASN A 790 11.08 -4.97 11.47
N VAL A 791 10.22 -3.95 11.62
CA VAL A 791 10.55 -2.64 12.22
C VAL A 791 9.65 -2.26 13.39
N THR A 792 8.79 -3.18 13.85
CA THR A 792 7.90 -3.00 15.01
C THR A 792 8.56 -3.58 16.27
N ASP A 793 8.32 -2.95 17.43
CA ASP A 793 8.82 -3.47 18.70
C ASP A 793 8.16 -4.83 19.03
N PRO A 794 8.92 -5.91 19.31
CA PRO A 794 8.37 -7.22 19.65
C PRO A 794 7.42 -7.23 20.87
N HIS A 795 7.53 -6.24 21.76
CA HIS A 795 6.62 -6.07 22.91
C HIS A 795 5.34 -5.30 22.56
N ALA A 796 5.30 -4.60 21.41
CA ALA A 796 4.09 -3.94 20.89
C ALA A 796 3.28 -4.84 19.93
N LEU A 797 3.84 -5.97 19.48
CA LEU A 797 3.12 -6.95 18.67
C LEU A 797 2.05 -7.66 19.51
N PRO A 798 0.78 -7.74 19.04
CA PRO A 798 -0.25 -8.51 19.73
C PRO A 798 0.00 -10.02 19.57
N PRO A 799 -0.57 -10.86 20.48
CA PRO A 799 -0.33 -12.30 20.50
C PRO A 799 -0.54 -12.99 19.15
N ALA A 800 0.27 -14.02 18.90
CA ALA A 800 0.09 -14.91 17.76
C ALA A 800 -1.33 -15.50 17.75
N GLN A 801 -2.07 -15.27 16.67
CA GLN A 801 -3.35 -15.92 16.45
C GLN A 801 -3.09 -17.35 15.92
N GLY A 802 -4.03 -18.27 16.16
CA GLY A 802 -3.98 -19.56 15.49
C GLY A 802 -4.20 -19.39 13.99
N PRO A 803 -3.56 -20.18 13.12
CA PRO A 803 -3.83 -20.13 11.70
C PRO A 803 -5.30 -20.45 11.43
N ALA A 804 -5.87 -19.81 10.40
CA ALA A 804 -7.18 -20.16 9.87
C ALA A 804 -7.24 -21.65 9.45
N PRO A 805 -8.42 -22.29 9.41
CA PRO A 805 -8.54 -23.70 9.02
C PRO A 805 -7.93 -23.99 7.63
N VAL A 806 -7.56 -25.25 7.42
CA VAL A 806 -7.26 -25.76 6.07
C VAL A 806 -8.59 -26.20 5.45
N LEU A 807 -8.82 -25.86 4.18
CA LEU A 807 -9.99 -26.34 3.44
C LEU A 807 -9.83 -27.84 3.12
N GLU A 808 -10.65 -28.70 3.72
CA GLU A 808 -10.66 -30.16 3.52
C GLU A 808 -11.87 -30.63 2.68
N PRO A 809 -11.87 -31.88 2.14
CA PRO A 809 -12.94 -32.35 1.26
C PRO A 809 -14.35 -32.36 1.90
N ALA A 810 -14.42 -32.40 3.23
CA ALA A 810 -15.68 -32.35 3.97
C ALA A 810 -16.29 -30.93 4.03
N ASP A 811 -15.52 -29.90 3.73
CA ASP A 811 -15.95 -28.50 3.76
C ASP A 811 -16.47 -28.00 2.39
N VAL A 812 -16.45 -28.87 1.37
CA VAL A 812 -16.74 -28.53 -0.03
C VAL A 812 -17.63 -29.54 -0.78
N VAL A 813 -18.12 -30.60 -0.12
CA VAL A 813 -18.99 -31.63 -0.73
C VAL A 813 -20.25 -31.84 0.10
N ASP A 814 -21.37 -31.35 -0.45
CA ASP A 814 -22.66 -31.30 0.24
C ASP A 814 -23.54 -32.53 -0.06
N PRO A 815 -24.49 -32.87 0.84
CA PRO A 815 -25.56 -33.79 0.52
C PRO A 815 -26.41 -33.30 -0.67
N PRO A 816 -26.97 -34.20 -1.50
CA PRO A 816 -27.90 -33.82 -2.55
C PRO A 816 -29.10 -33.02 -2.02
N LEU A 817 -29.48 -31.95 -2.74
CA LEU A 817 -30.59 -31.06 -2.37
C LEU A 817 -31.87 -31.87 -2.03
N PRO A 818 -32.53 -31.59 -0.89
CA PRO A 818 -33.72 -32.32 -0.49
C PRO A 818 -34.92 -32.02 -1.42
N PRO A 819 -35.84 -32.98 -1.61
CA PRO A 819 -37.01 -32.78 -2.44
C PRO A 819 -37.93 -31.69 -1.85
N VAL A 820 -38.48 -30.86 -2.73
CA VAL A 820 -39.31 -29.69 -2.36
C VAL A 820 -40.67 -30.16 -1.84
N THR A 821 -40.79 -30.33 -0.52
CA THR A 821 -42.02 -30.82 0.11
C THR A 821 -43.05 -29.71 0.31
N VAL A 822 -44.17 -29.78 -0.42
CA VAL A 822 -45.30 -28.85 -0.24
C VAL A 822 -46.02 -29.14 1.08
N GLY A 823 -45.67 -28.40 2.13
CA GLY A 823 -46.24 -28.52 3.47
C GLY A 823 -47.71 -28.11 3.55
N GLY A 824 -48.63 -29.05 3.30
CA GLY A 824 -50.07 -28.84 3.44
C GLY A 824 -50.47 -28.46 4.87
N HIS A 825 -51.37 -27.49 5.01
CA HIS A 825 -51.94 -27.12 6.32
C HIS A 825 -52.86 -28.24 6.83
N GLY A 826 -52.48 -28.89 7.94
CA GLY A 826 -53.42 -29.66 8.76
C GLY A 826 -52.94 -31.04 9.23
N ALA A 827 -52.24 -31.06 10.37
CA ALA A 827 -52.26 -32.20 11.30
C ALA A 827 -52.27 -31.64 12.72
N ALA A 828 -53.13 -32.17 13.59
CA ALA A 828 -53.28 -31.68 14.97
C ALA A 828 -52.13 -32.15 15.87
N LEU A 829 -51.85 -31.41 16.94
CA LEU A 829 -51.00 -31.92 18.03
C LEU A 829 -51.71 -33.11 18.69
N SER A 830 -51.23 -34.33 18.41
CA SER A 830 -51.55 -35.49 19.24
C SER A 830 -50.77 -35.39 20.55
N SER A 831 -51.43 -34.88 21.59
CA SER A 831 -50.90 -34.90 22.96
C SER A 831 -50.61 -36.33 23.40
N ASN A 832 -49.36 -36.63 23.73
CA ASN A 832 -49.01 -37.88 24.40
C ASN A 832 -48.19 -37.54 25.65
N ASP A 833 -48.88 -37.59 26.79
CA ASP A 833 -48.31 -37.34 28.11
C ASP A 833 -47.53 -38.59 28.55
N SER A 834 -46.25 -38.45 28.89
CA SER A 834 -45.45 -39.55 29.44
C SER A 834 -44.42 -39.01 30.43
N SER A 835 -44.88 -38.78 31.67
CA SER A 835 -44.04 -38.28 32.76
C SER A 835 -43.17 -39.40 33.37
N THR A 836 -41.85 -39.32 33.20
CA THR A 836 -40.93 -40.12 34.02
C THR A 836 -39.61 -39.41 34.37
N LYS A 837 -39.56 -38.94 35.63
CA LYS A 837 -38.41 -38.92 36.55
C LYS A 837 -37.04 -38.44 36.03
N SER A 838 -36.68 -37.26 36.52
CA SER A 838 -35.32 -36.79 36.80
C SER A 838 -34.27 -37.88 37.09
N GLY A 839 -33.21 -37.89 36.29
CA GLY A 839 -31.90 -38.45 36.65
C GLY A 839 -30.85 -37.34 36.62
N ALA A 840 -30.35 -36.91 37.78
CA ALA A 840 -29.37 -35.83 37.86
C ALA A 840 -27.94 -36.38 37.75
N THR A 841 -27.25 -36.07 36.66
CA THR A 841 -25.80 -36.31 36.50
C THR A 841 -25.08 -35.00 36.27
N THR A 842 -24.33 -34.56 37.27
CA THR A 842 -23.52 -33.34 37.23
C THR A 842 -22.33 -33.50 36.29
N ALA A 843 -22.29 -32.72 35.21
CA ALA A 843 -21.07 -32.42 34.46
C ALA A 843 -20.68 -30.96 34.73
N GLY A 844 -19.38 -30.70 34.94
CA GLY A 844 -18.91 -29.43 35.49
C GLY A 844 -19.00 -28.26 34.50
N ALA A 845 -19.55 -27.13 34.94
CA ALA A 845 -19.47 -25.88 34.21
C ALA A 845 -18.05 -25.29 34.30
N SER A 846 -17.24 -25.50 33.26
CA SER A 846 -15.98 -24.79 33.06
C SER A 846 -16.25 -23.38 32.55
N SER A 847 -16.52 -22.44 33.45
CA SER A 847 -16.80 -21.04 33.14
C SER A 847 -15.61 -20.32 32.51
N GLY A 848 -15.45 -20.46 31.19
CA GLY A 848 -14.47 -19.74 30.38
C GLY A 848 -14.77 -18.24 30.34
N LEU A 849 -14.29 -17.53 31.36
CA LEU A 849 -14.53 -16.10 31.52
C LEU A 849 -13.66 -15.31 30.51
N CYS A 850 -14.19 -15.05 29.31
CA CYS A 850 -13.55 -14.19 28.32
C CYS A 850 -13.49 -12.75 28.83
N LEU A 851 -12.39 -12.44 29.54
CA LEU A 851 -11.99 -11.08 29.88
C LEU A 851 -11.65 -10.32 28.60
N LEU A 852 -12.63 -9.53 28.12
CA LEU A 852 -12.39 -8.42 27.20
C LEU A 852 -11.54 -7.38 27.92
N VAL A 853 -10.21 -7.54 27.87
CA VAL A 853 -9.26 -6.53 28.33
C VAL A 853 -9.33 -5.36 27.35
N ALA A 854 -9.91 -4.25 27.81
CA ALA A 854 -9.96 -3.01 27.04
C ALA A 854 -8.53 -2.52 26.74
N GLY A 855 -8.22 -2.37 25.44
CA GLY A 855 -6.84 -2.20 24.97
C GLY A 855 -6.61 -1.09 23.94
N LEU A 856 -7.57 -0.18 23.72
CA LEU A 856 -7.38 1.01 22.88
C LEU A 856 -8.45 2.09 23.19
N ALA A 857 -8.17 2.95 24.17
CA ALA A 857 -9.05 4.05 24.58
C ALA A 857 -8.27 5.34 24.89
N ALA A 858 -7.34 5.71 24.00
CA ALA A 858 -6.38 6.81 24.21
C ALA A 858 -6.12 7.69 22.96
N LEU A 859 -7.11 7.86 22.07
CA LEU A 859 -6.94 8.67 20.84
C LEU A 859 -8.08 9.67 20.52
N LEU A 860 -9.09 9.81 21.39
CA LEU A 860 -10.23 10.72 21.20
C LEU A 860 -10.31 11.83 22.29
N ALA A 861 -9.15 12.31 22.77
CA ALA A 861 -9.09 13.26 23.90
C ALA A 861 -8.14 14.47 23.72
N VAL A 862 -7.69 14.79 22.50
CA VAL A 862 -6.88 16.01 22.22
C VAL A 862 -7.48 16.84 21.08
N SER A 863 -8.62 17.48 21.36
CA SER A 863 -9.22 18.52 20.50
C SER A 863 -10.02 19.53 21.33
N SER A 864 -9.35 20.17 22.30
CA SER A 864 -9.91 21.28 23.10
C SER A 864 -8.87 22.31 23.56
N ARG A 865 -7.82 22.50 22.74
CA ARG A 865 -6.95 23.67 22.61
C ARG A 865 -6.22 23.56 21.27
#